data_AF-A0A970I196-F1
#
_entry.id   AF-A0A970I196-F1
#
_cell.length_a   1.000
_cell.length_b   1.000
_cell.length_c   1.000
_cell.angle_alpha   90.00
_cell.angle_beta   90.00
_cell.angle_gamma   90.00
#
_symmetry.space_group_name_H-M   'P 1'
#
loop_
_entity.id
_entity.type
_entity.pdbx_description
1 polymer ?
#
loop_
_entity_poly.entity_id
_entity_poly.type
_entity_poly.pdbx_seq_one_letter_code
_entity_poly.pdbx_strand_id
1 'polypeptide(L)'
;MTGKLKGIGKYLVLVFIFIFCFCISLFSQRKINGIINKYARVSSIGTDFVIIDNYLHFSQFTQGDTVLLIQMKGARIYASESPTYGTAYDAYGQPGRHEFLTVLSVDDVTNKIIFRNDIRNTGYDLSCGIQIIRVPSYNSVLVDATLSCQPWDSVSGTGGVLAAIVAKTLSLNADIDVTGMGFRGGSVAVGMGVCAETSPWKLEKYAFPAYTDSSGFKGEGLAVRANTGNGPPYPPVYPDFAKGMGANFTGGGGGNGRFSGGGGGGNYGSGGAGGREATDCLPPRSGALGGKSVVGETPLNGGLFLGGGGGSSTYIPGGSPVPGGNGGGMVILICDTISGNGHAILANGSHPGTASGYAGAGGGGGGGSVALYLRSYSSSGPGSALRISAEGGQGGHNSGNSGNGGGGGGGLIATSNITLPGNVIRSVKGAAPGSRSGGTAPASAGTDGMILAEFTPFLNGFLFNSVYSSVTGNQLDSICSDMVPARITGTSPAGGSGSYRYIWQKSYDLSLPANEISGAESADYTATDPEEDTFWIRRIIEDQSTGLTDTSKWVQIIVQPAIGDNLVEKDAVICHNQIPPGLKPLNSGPSGGNGIYQYQWRQNSSDSGWDTAPEAAGSNADLDSFDPPSLVSTTYYRRFVTSGRCISQSPTVTITVLPPLTGNISSRPDSVICEGMIFNTLGASLPAGGSGSYTYLWQDSIDGSTWQPAPGVNNLQVYDPDTAVFASVENRYYRRIVLSGPDDVCKNSSSPIGLTRYSGIRENTISTGATICAGTAPPALTGSTPLGAAGTYTYLWQDSSSAATWTTRSSAGLSYSPPALNDSVWYRRIVRSSKCSDTSEITIVKVHSPVAGNVIGFMPGSGADTTICSGSVPDIIAGTGSLSGGTGISG
;
A
#
# COMPACT_ATOMS: atom_id res chain seq x y z
N MET A 1 -7.91 28.38 -30.01
CA MET A 1 -6.49 28.83 -30.00
C MET A 1 -6.45 30.13 -29.20
N THR A 2 -5.61 30.40 -28.21
CA THR A 2 -4.49 29.74 -27.52
C THR A 2 -4.22 30.68 -26.34
N GLY A 3 -4.31 30.24 -25.09
CA GLY A 3 -3.93 31.16 -23.99
C GLY A 3 -4.15 30.72 -22.54
N LYS A 4 -5.18 29.94 -22.21
CA LYS A 4 -5.50 29.62 -20.79
C LYS A 4 -5.28 28.17 -20.35
N LEU A 5 -4.69 27.33 -21.20
CA LEU A 5 -4.46 25.90 -20.91
C LEU A 5 -3.03 25.55 -20.45
N LYS A 6 -2.10 26.53 -20.34
CA LYS A 6 -0.70 26.26 -19.92
C LYS A 6 -0.42 26.43 -18.42
N GLY A 7 -1.37 26.93 -17.62
CA GLY A 7 -1.21 27.11 -16.17
C GLY A 7 -1.71 25.94 -15.32
N ILE A 8 -2.85 25.35 -15.71
CA ILE A 8 -3.57 24.35 -14.88
C ILE A 8 -2.86 22.99 -14.86
N GLY A 9 -2.18 22.60 -15.94
CA GLY A 9 -1.43 21.34 -15.99
C GLY A 9 -0.18 21.28 -15.10
N LYS A 10 0.43 22.43 -14.77
CA LYS A 10 1.57 22.47 -13.83
C LYS A 10 1.12 22.38 -12.37
N TYR A 11 -0.03 22.96 -12.03
CA TYR A 11 -0.61 22.84 -10.68
C TYR A 11 -1.23 21.46 -10.44
N LEU A 12 -1.86 20.83 -11.44
CA LEU A 12 -2.38 19.46 -11.30
C LEU A 12 -1.29 18.41 -11.13
N VAL A 13 -0.13 18.57 -11.79
CA VAL A 13 1.03 17.66 -11.60
C VAL A 13 1.74 17.94 -10.27
N LEU A 14 1.84 19.19 -9.82
CA LEU A 14 2.39 19.53 -8.49
C LEU A 14 1.47 19.07 -7.34
N VAL A 15 0.15 19.12 -7.51
CA VAL A 15 -0.84 18.62 -6.55
C VAL A 15 -0.89 17.09 -6.57
N PHE A 16 -0.74 16.42 -7.72
CA PHE A 16 -0.58 14.96 -7.77
C PHE A 16 0.73 14.48 -7.13
N ILE A 17 1.83 15.23 -7.27
CA ILE A 17 3.10 14.93 -6.58
C ILE A 17 2.99 15.20 -5.06
N PHE A 18 2.18 16.18 -4.64
CA PHE A 18 1.93 16.45 -3.21
C PHE A 18 0.96 15.44 -2.57
N ILE A 19 -0.06 14.96 -3.30
CA ILE A 19 -1.06 13.99 -2.81
C ILE A 19 -0.45 12.57 -2.73
N PHE A 20 0.44 12.18 -3.65
CA PHE A 20 1.17 10.92 -3.52
C PHE A 20 2.26 10.95 -2.43
N CYS A 21 2.67 12.15 -1.98
CA CYS A 21 3.59 12.32 -0.85
C CYS A 21 2.92 12.23 0.54
N PHE A 22 1.59 12.27 0.63
CA PHE A 22 0.88 12.34 1.93
C PHE A 22 0.24 11.04 2.41
N CYS A 23 0.28 9.95 1.63
CA CYS A 23 -0.21 8.63 2.05
C CYS A 23 0.87 7.55 2.17
N ILE A 24 2.15 7.90 2.08
CA ILE A 24 3.23 7.03 2.53
C ILE A 24 4.22 7.91 3.27
N SER A 25 4.11 7.96 4.59
CA SER A 25 5.27 8.26 5.41
C SER A 25 6.27 7.12 5.21
N LEU A 26 7.01 7.16 4.09
CA LEU A 26 8.26 6.42 3.95
C LEU A 26 9.16 6.98 5.04
N PHE A 27 9.17 6.32 6.18
CA PHE A 27 10.08 6.60 7.28
C PHE A 27 11.50 6.45 6.73
N SER A 28 12.12 7.58 6.37
CA SER A 28 13.50 7.57 5.88
C SER A 28 14.40 7.29 7.07
N GLN A 29 14.92 6.05 7.16
CA GLN A 29 15.97 5.71 8.10
C GLN A 29 17.16 6.64 7.86
N ARG A 30 17.72 7.22 8.93
CA ARG A 30 18.87 8.12 8.82
C ARG A 30 20.02 7.36 8.15
N LYS A 31 20.60 7.93 7.10
CA LYS A 31 21.68 7.31 6.34
C LYS A 31 23.04 7.82 6.81
N ILE A 32 24.05 6.94 6.86
CA ILE A 32 25.44 7.27 7.18
C ILE A 32 26.40 6.60 6.19
N ASN A 33 27.52 7.28 5.91
CA ASN A 33 28.61 6.80 5.07
C ASN A 33 29.91 7.56 5.40
N GLY A 34 31.03 7.11 4.83
CA GLY A 34 32.31 7.79 4.97
C GLY A 34 32.83 7.76 6.41
N ILE A 35 33.34 8.89 6.90
CA ILE A 35 33.94 9.02 8.23
C ILE A 35 32.98 9.79 9.15
N ILE A 36 32.42 9.08 10.14
CA ILE A 36 31.45 9.64 11.10
C ILE A 36 32.09 10.13 12.41
N ASN A 37 33.30 9.66 12.71
CA ASN A 37 34.01 10.01 13.94
C ASN A 37 34.88 11.27 13.74
N LYS A 38 35.18 11.93 14.86
CA LYS A 38 36.09 13.07 14.97
C LYS A 38 37.15 12.74 16.00
N TYR A 39 38.40 13.10 15.74
CA TYR A 39 39.56 12.61 16.50
C TYR A 39 40.40 13.78 17.00
N ALA A 40 40.90 13.66 18.21
CA ALA A 40 41.84 14.62 18.76
C ALA A 40 42.90 13.93 19.63
N ARG A 41 44.12 14.46 19.59
CA ARG A 41 45.22 14.04 20.45
C ARG A 41 45.05 14.70 21.82
N VAL A 42 45.18 13.89 22.87
CA VAL A 42 45.17 14.36 24.25
C VAL A 42 46.58 14.75 24.67
N SER A 43 46.71 15.97 25.21
CA SER A 43 47.99 16.57 25.63
C SER A 43 48.18 16.59 27.15
N SER A 44 47.07 16.65 27.88
CA SER A 44 47.02 16.57 29.33
C SER A 44 45.75 15.83 29.75
N ILE A 45 45.83 15.11 30.86
CA ILE A 45 44.72 14.38 31.46
C ILE A 45 44.63 14.78 32.94
N GLY A 46 43.43 15.16 33.36
CA GLY A 46 43.07 15.41 34.74
C GLY A 46 42.20 14.28 35.30
N THR A 47 41.57 14.52 36.44
CA THR A 47 40.62 13.60 37.06
C THR A 47 39.36 13.40 36.22
N ASP A 48 38.82 14.50 35.70
CA ASP A 48 37.52 14.59 35.01
C ASP A 48 37.63 15.36 33.68
N PHE A 49 38.84 15.65 33.21
CA PHE A 49 39.04 16.44 31.99
C PHE A 49 40.24 15.98 31.17
N VAL A 50 40.24 16.37 29.91
CA VAL A 50 41.42 16.32 29.02
C VAL A 50 41.67 17.68 28.39
N ILE A 51 42.93 17.93 28.00
CA ILE A 51 43.31 19.10 27.19
C ILE A 51 43.75 18.60 25.81
N ILE A 52 43.36 19.35 24.77
CA ILE A 52 43.62 19.02 23.37
C ILE A 52 44.72 19.92 22.78
N ASP A 53 45.69 19.30 22.09
CA ASP A 53 46.85 19.99 21.51
C ASP A 53 46.50 21.00 20.41
N ASN A 54 45.46 20.72 19.61
CA ASN A 54 45.12 21.50 18.42
C ASN A 54 43.69 22.05 18.51
N TYR A 55 43.54 23.37 18.45
CA TYR A 55 42.24 24.05 18.51
C TYR A 55 41.25 23.57 17.43
N LEU A 56 41.71 23.31 16.19
CA LEU A 56 40.83 22.84 15.11
C LEU A 56 40.27 21.43 15.36
N HIS A 57 40.94 20.63 16.18
CA HIS A 57 40.45 19.32 16.60
C HIS A 57 39.54 19.46 17.83
N PHE A 58 39.90 20.35 18.76
CA PHE A 58 39.09 20.69 19.92
C PHE A 58 37.70 21.25 19.55
N SER A 59 37.62 22.15 18.56
CA SER A 59 36.36 22.81 18.15
C SER A 59 35.32 21.85 17.55
N GLN A 60 35.63 20.56 17.44
CA GLN A 60 34.74 19.51 16.95
C GLN A 60 33.88 18.89 18.07
N PHE A 61 34.17 19.22 19.33
CA PHE A 61 33.51 18.72 20.53
C PHE A 61 32.62 19.80 21.13
N THR A 62 31.46 19.37 21.64
CA THR A 62 30.44 20.24 22.23
C THR A 62 29.86 19.61 23.49
N GLN A 63 29.22 20.42 24.33
CA GLN A 63 28.50 19.93 25.50
C GLN A 63 27.47 18.85 25.13
N GLY A 64 27.44 17.77 25.92
CA GLY A 64 26.52 16.65 25.73
C GLY A 64 26.98 15.59 24.73
N ASP A 65 28.13 15.78 24.07
CA ASP A 65 28.71 14.76 23.21
C ASP A 65 29.11 13.51 24.00
N THR A 66 28.88 12.34 23.41
CA THR A 66 29.51 11.09 23.85
C THR A 66 30.88 10.95 23.20
N VAL A 67 31.88 10.58 23.98
CA VAL A 67 33.26 10.43 23.51
C VAL A 67 33.84 9.11 23.97
N LEU A 68 34.80 8.59 23.21
CA LEU A 68 35.62 7.44 23.55
C LEU A 68 37.04 7.95 23.84
N LEU A 69 37.53 7.71 25.05
CA LEU A 69 38.92 7.94 25.42
C LEU A 69 39.66 6.60 25.33
N ILE A 70 40.76 6.55 24.59
CA ILE A 70 41.50 5.30 24.36
C ILE A 70 43.01 5.54 24.25
N GLN A 71 43.80 4.67 24.87
CA GLN A 71 45.25 4.63 24.72
C GLN A 71 45.64 3.62 23.64
N MET A 72 46.35 4.10 22.62
CA MET A 72 46.57 3.34 21.39
C MET A 72 47.81 2.45 21.44
N LYS A 73 48.85 2.86 22.18
CA LYS A 73 50.12 2.13 22.31
C LYS A 73 50.57 2.07 23.76
N GLY A 74 51.75 1.51 24.00
CA GLY A 74 52.41 1.57 25.31
C GLY A 74 53.22 0.33 25.68
N ALA A 75 53.43 -0.61 24.75
CA ALA A 75 54.33 -1.73 24.99
C ALA A 75 55.78 -1.24 25.07
N ARG A 76 56.56 -1.83 25.98
CA ARG A 76 58.02 -1.73 26.04
C ARG A 76 58.59 -3.08 25.66
N ILE A 77 59.58 -3.10 24.78
CA ILE A 77 60.16 -4.34 24.26
C ILE A 77 61.56 -4.60 24.79
N TYR A 78 61.95 -5.88 24.85
CA TYR A 78 63.38 -6.22 24.87
C TYR A 78 64.01 -5.85 23.53
N ALA A 79 65.14 -5.15 23.57
CA ALA A 79 65.89 -4.70 22.41
C ALA A 79 67.36 -5.17 22.42
N SER A 80 67.66 -6.20 23.20
CA SER A 80 68.93 -6.92 23.11
C SER A 80 69.03 -7.67 21.78
N GLU A 81 70.25 -7.78 21.23
CA GLU A 81 70.53 -8.55 20.01
C GLU A 81 70.45 -10.06 20.28
N SER A 82 69.23 -10.56 20.50
CA SER A 82 68.90 -11.93 20.89
C SER A 82 67.54 -12.34 20.30
N PRO A 83 67.21 -13.66 20.26
CA PRO A 83 65.90 -14.12 19.79
C PRO A 83 64.68 -13.57 20.55
N THR A 84 64.91 -13.03 21.76
CA THR A 84 63.89 -12.35 22.57
C THR A 84 63.62 -10.91 22.12
N TYR A 85 64.35 -10.37 21.16
CA TYR A 85 64.10 -9.03 20.64
C TYR A 85 62.64 -8.87 20.21
N GLY A 86 62.03 -7.76 20.62
CA GLY A 86 60.67 -7.40 20.24
C GLY A 86 59.58 -8.10 21.05
N THR A 87 59.90 -8.97 22.01
CA THR A 87 58.90 -9.45 22.98
C THR A 87 58.61 -8.36 24.00
N ALA A 88 57.41 -8.39 24.61
CA ALA A 88 57.07 -7.45 25.67
C ALA A 88 58.00 -7.67 26.88
N TYR A 89 58.53 -6.56 27.40
CA TYR A 89 59.22 -6.48 28.69
C TYR A 89 58.28 -5.95 29.76
N ASP A 90 57.49 -4.94 29.40
CA ASP A 90 56.55 -4.24 30.28
C ASP A 90 55.53 -3.47 29.41
N ALA A 91 54.48 -2.90 30.01
CA ALA A 91 53.59 -1.96 29.36
C ALA A 91 53.35 -0.72 30.23
N TYR A 92 53.42 0.45 29.61
CA TYR A 92 53.11 1.72 30.26
C TYR A 92 51.69 2.15 29.96
N GLY A 93 51.08 2.69 31.00
CA GLY A 93 49.68 3.00 31.02
C GLY A 93 48.78 1.79 30.81
N GLN A 94 47.73 1.95 30.00
CA GLN A 94 46.76 0.89 29.72
C GLN A 94 46.45 0.78 28.22
N PRO A 95 47.38 0.26 27.40
CA PRO A 95 47.20 0.13 25.96
C PRO A 95 45.95 -0.70 25.63
N GLY A 96 45.10 -0.20 24.73
CA GLY A 96 43.87 -0.86 24.29
C GLY A 96 42.71 -0.80 25.29
N ARG A 97 42.91 -0.22 26.49
CA ARG A 97 41.81 0.12 27.40
C ARG A 97 41.15 1.41 26.95
N HIS A 98 39.83 1.41 27.06
CA HIS A 98 38.99 2.49 26.59
C HIS A 98 37.84 2.72 27.57
N GLU A 99 37.33 3.95 27.61
CA GLU A 99 36.11 4.28 28.33
C GLU A 99 35.29 5.29 27.52
N PHE A 100 33.97 5.12 27.55
CA PHE A 100 33.04 6.08 27.00
C PHE A 100 32.64 7.07 28.09
N LEU A 101 32.66 8.36 27.76
CA LEU A 101 32.36 9.47 28.66
C LEU A 101 31.35 10.41 28.00
N THR A 102 30.70 11.25 28.81
CA THR A 102 29.84 12.34 28.34
C THR A 102 30.46 13.70 28.67
N VAL A 103 30.54 14.57 27.67
CA VAL A 103 31.07 15.93 27.83
C VAL A 103 30.08 16.77 28.65
N LEU A 104 30.54 17.27 29.79
CA LEU A 104 29.80 18.22 30.63
C LEU A 104 29.89 19.64 30.07
N SER A 105 31.09 20.07 29.68
CA SER A 105 31.36 21.38 29.09
C SER A 105 32.69 21.38 28.34
N VAL A 106 32.89 22.40 27.50
CA VAL A 106 34.15 22.66 26.80
C VAL A 106 34.61 24.09 27.11
N ASP A 107 35.91 24.28 27.28
CA ASP A 107 36.55 25.59 27.52
C ASP A 107 37.48 25.92 26.35
N ASP A 108 37.02 26.84 25.49
CA ASP A 108 37.73 27.31 24.30
C ASP A 108 39.04 28.04 24.59
N VAL A 109 39.22 28.59 25.80
CA VAL A 109 40.45 29.32 26.15
C VAL A 109 41.59 28.36 26.44
N THR A 110 41.29 27.23 27.07
CA THR A 110 42.28 26.24 27.51
C THR A 110 42.28 24.96 26.68
N ASN A 111 41.42 24.85 25.66
CA ASN A 111 41.15 23.62 24.90
C ASN A 111 40.77 22.43 25.80
N LYS A 112 40.11 22.71 26.93
CA LYS A 112 39.78 21.71 27.94
C LYS A 112 38.39 21.15 27.69
N ILE A 113 38.29 19.83 27.68
CA ILE A 113 37.02 19.09 27.63
C ILE A 113 36.80 18.50 29.02
N ILE A 114 35.71 18.91 29.69
CA ILE A 114 35.34 18.47 31.04
C ILE A 114 34.22 17.44 30.92
N PHE A 115 34.35 16.33 31.61
CA PHE A 115 33.41 15.22 31.61
C PHE A 115 32.44 15.30 32.80
N ARG A 116 31.30 14.62 32.68
CA ARG A 116 30.33 14.50 33.78
C ARG A 116 30.83 13.64 34.93
N ASN A 117 31.78 12.75 34.65
CA ASN A 117 32.28 11.75 35.58
C ASN A 117 33.80 11.72 35.50
N ASP A 118 34.43 11.40 36.63
CA ASP A 118 35.87 11.15 36.69
C ASP A 118 36.25 10.00 35.76
N ILE A 119 37.38 10.16 35.08
CA ILE A 119 38.06 9.15 34.29
C ILE A 119 38.41 7.99 35.22
N ARG A 120 37.86 6.80 34.94
CA ARG A 120 38.06 5.63 35.80
C ARG A 120 39.31 4.84 35.43
N ASN A 121 39.74 4.88 34.17
CA ASN A 121 41.01 4.28 33.76
C ASN A 121 42.15 5.24 34.15
N THR A 122 42.49 5.29 35.44
CA THR A 122 43.53 6.18 35.97
C THR A 122 44.95 5.84 35.52
N GLY A 123 45.13 4.67 34.91
CA GLY A 123 46.40 4.21 34.36
C GLY A 123 46.68 4.69 32.94
N TYR A 124 46.12 5.80 32.46
CA TYR A 124 46.48 6.32 31.13
C TYR A 124 47.84 7.03 31.14
N ASP A 125 48.65 6.83 30.09
CA ASP A 125 49.97 7.46 29.93
C ASP A 125 50.05 8.29 28.63
N LEU A 126 50.21 9.61 28.78
CA LEU A 126 50.28 10.58 27.67
C LEU A 126 51.43 10.31 26.69
N SER A 127 52.52 9.70 27.16
CA SER A 127 53.68 9.37 26.32
C SER A 127 53.43 8.18 25.38
N CYS A 128 52.32 7.47 25.60
CA CYS A 128 51.95 6.23 24.90
C CYS A 128 50.80 6.42 23.89
N GLY A 129 50.45 7.68 23.59
CA GLY A 129 49.50 8.06 22.55
C GLY A 129 48.06 7.80 22.96
N ILE A 130 47.41 8.85 23.48
CA ILE A 130 46.00 8.85 23.85
C ILE A 130 45.24 9.71 22.84
N GLN A 131 44.13 9.17 22.34
CA GLN A 131 43.19 9.93 21.53
C GLN A 131 41.81 9.93 22.16
N ILE A 132 41.11 11.04 21.97
CA ILE A 132 39.69 11.18 22.25
C ILE A 132 38.93 11.20 20.92
N ILE A 133 37.83 10.47 20.88
CA ILE A 133 37.05 10.26 19.66
C ILE A 133 35.61 10.64 19.94
N ARG A 134 35.02 11.54 19.15
CA ARG A 134 33.58 11.83 19.23
C ARG A 134 32.79 10.64 18.67
N VAL A 135 31.85 10.13 19.47
CA VAL A 135 31.04 8.96 19.15
C VAL A 135 29.61 9.41 18.88
N PRO A 136 29.14 9.38 17.62
CA PRO A 136 27.77 9.73 17.31
C PRO A 136 26.79 8.65 17.80
N SER A 137 25.62 9.11 18.24
CA SER A 137 24.51 8.27 18.72
C SER A 137 23.29 8.41 17.80
N TYR A 138 22.68 7.28 17.43
CA TYR A 138 21.53 7.20 16.52
C TYR A 138 20.39 6.37 17.13
N ASN A 139 19.15 6.57 16.67
CA ASN A 139 18.05 5.66 17.02
C ASN A 139 18.11 4.39 16.16
N SER A 140 17.76 4.50 14.88
CA SER A 140 18.03 3.49 13.84
C SER A 140 18.81 4.16 12.71
N VAL A 141 19.72 3.42 12.07
CA VAL A 141 20.58 3.98 11.03
C VAL A 141 20.86 2.97 9.92
N LEU A 142 20.97 3.47 8.68
CA LEU A 142 21.29 2.71 7.47
C LEU A 142 22.69 3.11 6.98
N VAL A 143 23.58 2.15 6.80
CA VAL A 143 24.85 2.37 6.08
C VAL A 143 24.57 2.30 4.59
N ASP A 144 24.52 3.45 3.91
CA ASP A 144 24.07 3.54 2.50
C ASP A 144 25.21 3.49 1.48
N ALA A 145 26.44 3.76 1.93
CA ALA A 145 27.70 3.56 1.23
C ALA A 145 28.79 3.18 2.25
N THR A 146 29.98 2.76 1.78
CA THR A 146 31.05 2.26 2.66
C THR A 146 31.32 3.22 3.82
N LEU A 147 31.25 2.68 5.04
CA LEU A 147 31.53 3.39 6.28
C LEU A 147 32.95 3.04 6.75
N SER A 148 33.77 4.04 7.07
CA SER A 148 35.18 3.85 7.42
C SER A 148 35.64 4.86 8.49
N CYS A 149 36.91 4.80 8.87
CA CYS A 149 37.56 5.71 9.81
C CYS A 149 38.68 6.51 9.12
N GLN A 150 39.17 7.55 9.80
CA GLN A 150 40.45 8.14 9.37
C GLN A 150 41.56 7.09 9.53
N PRO A 151 42.47 6.92 8.56
CA PRO A 151 43.63 6.05 8.74
C PRO A 151 44.47 6.50 9.93
N TRP A 152 45.10 5.57 10.64
CA TRP A 152 46.05 5.90 11.70
C TRP A 152 47.18 6.81 11.18
N ASP A 153 47.40 7.90 11.91
CA ASP A 153 48.51 8.80 11.67
C ASP A 153 49.49 8.79 12.84
N SER A 154 50.67 8.23 12.59
CA SER A 154 51.74 8.06 13.58
C SER A 154 52.30 9.40 14.09
N VAL A 155 52.09 10.51 13.36
CA VAL A 155 52.56 11.85 13.74
C VAL A 155 51.59 12.51 14.73
N SER A 156 50.31 12.58 14.37
CA SER A 156 49.28 13.13 15.26
C SER A 156 48.88 12.17 16.38
N GLY A 157 49.12 10.86 16.25
CA GLY A 157 48.69 9.84 17.20
C GLY A 157 47.18 9.63 17.22
N THR A 158 46.50 9.87 16.09
CA THR A 158 45.04 9.79 15.96
C THR A 158 44.59 8.94 14.78
N GLY A 159 43.32 8.53 14.78
CA GLY A 159 42.71 7.74 13.71
C GLY A 159 42.67 6.24 14.02
N GLY A 160 42.34 5.44 13.01
CA GLY A 160 42.28 3.98 13.04
C GLY A 160 41.04 3.39 13.71
N VAL A 161 40.17 4.19 14.33
CA VAL A 161 39.03 3.70 15.12
C VAL A 161 37.71 4.21 14.55
N LEU A 162 36.75 3.31 14.32
CA LEU A 162 35.36 3.61 14.04
C LEU A 162 34.52 3.25 15.26
N ALA A 163 33.75 4.19 15.79
CA ALA A 163 32.88 3.95 16.95
C ALA A 163 31.49 4.59 16.76
N ALA A 164 30.43 3.86 17.10
CA ALA A 164 29.07 4.39 17.07
C ALA A 164 28.15 3.70 18.08
N ILE A 165 27.15 4.45 18.54
CA ILE A 165 26.07 3.94 19.39
C ILE A 165 24.76 4.02 18.58
N VAL A 166 24.04 2.91 18.45
CA VAL A 166 22.76 2.84 17.73
C VAL A 166 21.71 2.22 18.63
N ALA A 167 20.72 3.00 19.07
CA ALA A 167 19.70 2.59 20.02
C ALA A 167 18.98 1.29 19.63
N LYS A 168 18.69 1.13 18.34
CA LYS A 168 17.86 0.07 17.77
C LYS A 168 18.63 -0.71 16.73
N THR A 169 18.30 -0.50 15.46
CA THR A 169 18.80 -1.29 14.34
C THR A 169 19.87 -0.52 13.56
N LEU A 170 21.05 -1.13 13.45
CA LEU A 170 22.04 -0.81 12.45
C LEU A 170 21.82 -1.70 11.23
N SER A 171 21.39 -1.13 10.12
CA SER A 171 21.18 -1.84 8.85
C SER A 171 22.31 -1.54 7.89
N LEU A 172 22.83 -2.57 7.21
CA LEU A 172 23.86 -2.41 6.19
C LEU A 172 23.25 -2.43 4.79
N ASN A 173 23.62 -1.49 3.93
CA ASN A 173 23.43 -1.55 2.47
C ASN A 173 24.79 -1.37 1.75
N ALA A 174 25.86 -1.28 2.53
CA ALA A 174 27.25 -1.29 2.15
C ALA A 174 28.08 -1.76 3.35
N ASP A 175 29.33 -2.11 3.09
CA ASP A 175 30.23 -2.63 4.12
C ASP A 175 30.71 -1.55 5.09
N ILE A 176 30.98 -1.95 6.34
CA ILE A 176 31.81 -1.18 7.25
C ILE A 176 33.24 -1.69 7.04
N ASP A 177 34.12 -0.87 6.46
CA ASP A 177 35.45 -1.29 6.06
C ASP A 177 36.53 -0.37 6.64
N VAL A 178 37.30 -0.91 7.58
CA VAL A 178 38.49 -0.29 8.18
C VAL A 178 39.75 -1.11 7.88
N THR A 179 39.75 -1.86 6.76
CA THR A 179 40.91 -2.62 6.28
C THR A 179 42.10 -1.70 6.02
N GLY A 180 43.27 -2.04 6.58
CA GLY A 180 44.49 -1.24 6.40
C GLY A 180 44.50 0.14 7.06
N MET A 181 43.51 0.45 7.93
CA MET A 181 43.40 1.75 8.61
C MET A 181 44.15 1.80 9.96
N GLY A 182 44.78 0.71 10.37
CA GLY A 182 45.57 0.57 11.60
C GLY A 182 47.02 1.03 11.46
N PHE A 183 47.92 0.49 12.29
CA PHE A 183 49.32 0.93 12.34
C PHE A 183 50.02 0.82 10.98
N ARG A 184 50.91 1.79 10.68
CA ARG A 184 51.53 1.90 9.36
C ARG A 184 52.53 0.77 9.11
N GLY A 185 52.50 0.24 7.89
CA GLY A 185 53.55 -0.65 7.40
C GLY A 185 54.88 0.08 7.24
N GLY A 186 55.98 -0.67 7.27
CA GLY A 186 57.31 -0.13 7.04
C GLY A 186 57.40 0.53 5.67
N SER A 187 57.95 1.74 5.61
CA SER A 187 58.21 2.43 4.34
C SER A 187 59.33 1.72 3.57
N VAL A 188 59.29 1.78 2.24
CA VAL A 188 60.40 1.25 1.42
C VAL A 188 61.73 1.92 1.77
N ALA A 189 62.83 1.16 1.74
CA ALA A 189 64.15 1.66 2.09
C ALA A 189 65.18 1.29 1.03
N VAL A 190 65.97 2.29 0.60
CA VAL A 190 67.18 2.00 -0.19
C VAL A 190 68.18 1.28 0.71
N GLY A 191 68.72 0.17 0.21
CA GLY A 191 69.76 -0.58 0.91
C GLY A 191 71.07 -0.64 0.13
N MET A 192 72.09 -1.25 0.74
CA MET A 192 73.40 -1.44 0.11
C MET A 192 73.39 -2.46 -1.04
N GLY A 193 72.37 -3.33 -1.11
CA GLY A 193 72.29 -4.40 -2.11
C GLY A 193 73.33 -5.50 -1.95
N VAL A 194 73.94 -5.66 -0.77
CA VAL A 194 74.94 -6.72 -0.51
C VAL A 194 74.36 -7.82 0.37
N CYS A 195 74.78 -9.06 0.13
CA CYS A 195 74.34 -10.22 0.91
C CYS A 195 74.78 -10.10 2.36
N ALA A 196 73.92 -10.47 3.31
CA ALA A 196 74.17 -10.28 4.73
C ALA A 196 75.45 -10.97 5.21
N GLU A 197 75.77 -12.14 4.64
CA GLU A 197 77.00 -12.88 4.90
C GLU A 197 78.28 -12.09 4.63
N THR A 198 78.26 -11.16 3.66
CA THR A 198 79.44 -10.35 3.33
C THR A 198 79.83 -9.40 4.47
N SER A 199 78.89 -9.10 5.37
CA SER A 199 79.13 -8.27 6.56
C SER A 199 78.08 -8.58 7.64
N PRO A 200 78.16 -9.74 8.32
CA PRO A 200 77.13 -10.19 9.26
C PRO A 200 76.94 -9.19 10.41
N TRP A 201 78.05 -8.63 10.89
CA TRP A 201 78.08 -7.60 11.94
C TRP A 201 77.38 -6.29 11.56
N LYS A 202 77.17 -6.03 10.26
CA LYS A 202 76.49 -4.83 9.76
C LYS A 202 75.08 -5.13 9.25
N LEU A 203 74.81 -6.34 8.78
CA LEU A 203 73.59 -6.67 8.04
C LEU A 203 72.68 -7.68 8.74
N GLU A 204 73.12 -8.35 9.80
CA GLU A 204 72.34 -9.39 10.51
C GLU A 204 71.89 -8.96 11.92
N LYS A 205 71.57 -7.67 12.11
CA LYS A 205 71.10 -7.18 13.42
C LYS A 205 69.58 -7.18 13.55
N TYR A 206 69.13 -7.36 14.78
CA TYR A 206 67.73 -7.20 15.16
C TYR A 206 67.29 -5.76 15.05
N ALA A 207 68.16 -4.78 15.34
CA ALA A 207 67.79 -3.37 15.25
C ALA A 207 68.86 -2.47 14.63
N PHE A 208 68.36 -1.42 13.99
CA PHE A 208 69.13 -0.28 13.54
C PHE A 208 68.31 1.02 13.68
N PRO A 209 69.01 2.16 13.79
CA PRO A 209 68.38 3.47 13.66
C PRO A 209 67.79 3.71 12.27
N ALA A 210 66.82 4.61 12.17
CA ALA A 210 66.08 4.95 10.94
C ALA A 210 66.97 5.34 9.74
N TYR A 211 68.17 5.86 10.00
CA TYR A 211 69.10 6.39 9.00
C TYR A 211 70.10 5.37 8.44
N THR A 212 70.06 4.10 8.86
CA THR A 212 70.92 3.06 8.25
C THR A 212 70.46 2.68 6.84
N ASP A 213 71.40 2.19 6.02
CA ASP A 213 71.18 1.57 4.70
C ASP A 213 71.20 0.02 4.76
N SER A 214 71.31 -0.54 5.96
CA SER A 214 71.58 -1.97 6.17
C SER A 214 70.32 -2.85 6.19
N SER A 215 69.14 -2.25 6.28
CA SER A 215 67.86 -2.96 6.39
C SER A 215 66.65 -2.10 6.02
N GLY A 216 65.52 -2.77 5.80
CA GLY A 216 64.20 -2.19 5.66
C GLY A 216 63.67 -1.62 6.97
N PHE A 217 62.67 -0.75 6.86
CA PHE A 217 61.90 -0.28 8.01
C PHE A 217 61.02 -1.38 8.57
N LYS A 218 60.97 -1.46 9.90
CA LYS A 218 59.97 -2.24 10.63
C LYS A 218 58.60 -1.61 10.45
N GLY A 219 57.55 -2.42 10.59
CA GLY A 219 56.19 -1.93 10.74
C GLY A 219 55.98 -1.28 12.10
N GLU A 220 55.03 -0.36 12.16
CA GLU A 220 54.57 0.25 13.39
C GLU A 220 53.74 -0.75 14.22
N GLY A 221 53.84 -0.68 15.54
CA GLY A 221 53.08 -1.53 16.45
C GLY A 221 52.86 -0.84 17.80
N LEU A 222 52.48 -1.63 18.81
CA LEU A 222 52.21 -1.12 20.17
C LEU A 222 53.47 -0.66 20.90
N ALA A 223 54.66 -1.04 20.42
CA ALA A 223 55.93 -0.71 21.06
C ALA A 223 56.28 0.77 20.89
N VAL A 224 56.57 1.43 22.02
CA VAL A 224 56.99 2.85 22.06
C VAL A 224 58.39 3.04 22.64
N ARG A 225 58.83 2.12 23.52
CA ARG A 225 60.13 2.18 24.19
C ARG A 225 60.87 0.84 24.11
N ALA A 226 62.19 0.90 24.14
CA ALA A 226 63.08 -0.25 24.04
C ALA A 226 63.95 -0.42 25.30
N ASN A 227 64.05 -1.64 25.81
CA ASN A 227 64.96 -2.03 26.89
C ASN A 227 66.21 -2.70 26.29
N THR A 228 67.33 -2.00 26.32
CA THR A 228 68.62 -2.49 25.79
C THR A 228 69.39 -3.39 26.76
N GLY A 229 68.81 -3.73 27.92
CA GLY A 229 69.42 -4.58 28.95
C GLY A 229 70.11 -3.83 30.09
N ASN A 230 70.18 -2.48 30.04
CA ASN A 230 70.90 -1.65 31.01
C ASN A 230 69.99 -0.89 31.99
N GLY A 231 68.69 -1.21 32.03
CA GLY A 231 67.70 -0.43 32.78
C GLY A 231 67.41 0.93 32.14
N PRO A 232 66.73 1.85 32.85
CA PRO A 232 66.43 3.19 32.36
C PRO A 232 67.71 4.02 32.07
N PRO A 233 67.70 4.97 31.11
CA PRO A 233 66.56 5.40 30.31
C PRO A 233 66.26 4.44 29.15
N TYR A 234 64.97 4.26 28.88
CA TYR A 234 64.51 3.43 27.77
C TYR A 234 64.32 4.29 26.51
N PRO A 235 65.19 4.17 25.49
CA PRO A 235 65.09 4.97 24.27
C PRO A 235 63.79 4.68 23.48
N PRO A 236 63.31 5.65 22.68
CA PRO A 236 62.14 5.45 21.83
C PRO A 236 62.43 4.43 20.72
N VAL A 237 61.41 3.64 20.34
CA VAL A 237 61.54 2.68 19.23
C VAL A 237 61.83 3.39 17.91
N TYR A 238 61.22 4.56 17.68
CA TYR A 238 61.54 5.42 16.54
C TYR A 238 62.18 6.73 17.05
N PRO A 239 63.32 7.16 16.49
CA PRO A 239 64.00 6.61 15.31
C PRO A 239 65.04 5.51 15.62
N ASP A 240 65.35 5.23 16.89
CA ASP A 240 66.57 4.50 17.29
C ASP A 240 66.58 3.00 16.93
N PHE A 241 65.39 2.40 16.79
CA PHE A 241 65.19 0.98 16.48
C PHE A 241 64.22 0.80 15.30
N ALA A 242 64.15 1.78 14.39
CA ALA A 242 63.14 1.81 13.32
C ALA A 242 63.37 0.77 12.21
N LYS A 243 64.56 0.19 12.11
CA LYS A 243 64.97 -0.74 11.04
C LYS A 243 65.55 -2.05 11.61
N GLY A 244 65.68 -3.09 10.77
CA GLY A 244 66.29 -4.38 11.13
C GLY A 244 65.29 -5.54 11.29
N MET A 245 65.79 -6.77 11.42
CA MET A 245 64.96 -7.99 11.35
C MET A 245 64.03 -8.22 12.55
N GLY A 246 64.30 -7.63 13.71
CA GLY A 246 63.48 -7.79 14.91
C GLY A 246 62.09 -7.13 14.80
N ALA A 247 61.10 -7.64 15.52
CA ALA A 247 59.76 -7.04 15.53
C ALA A 247 59.64 -5.84 16.49
N ASN A 248 58.80 -4.87 16.19
CA ASN A 248 58.38 -3.81 17.11
C ASN A 248 57.16 -4.25 17.92
N PHE A 249 57.32 -5.36 18.64
CA PHE A 249 56.21 -6.14 19.21
C PHE A 249 55.22 -6.55 18.12
N THR A 250 54.02 -5.96 18.06
CA THR A 250 53.03 -6.28 17.01
C THR A 250 53.45 -5.80 15.62
N GLY A 251 54.38 -4.84 15.50
CA GLY A 251 54.91 -4.42 14.20
C GLY A 251 55.94 -5.41 13.64
N GLY A 252 55.79 -5.83 12.38
CA GLY A 252 56.71 -6.77 11.73
C GLY A 252 58.12 -6.21 11.52
N GLY A 253 59.14 -7.06 11.56
CA GLY A 253 60.53 -6.64 11.33
C GLY A 253 60.83 -6.26 9.87
N GLY A 254 61.84 -5.43 9.66
CA GLY A 254 62.32 -5.03 8.33
C GLY A 254 63.37 -6.00 7.77
N GLY A 255 63.31 -6.27 6.47
CA GLY A 255 64.22 -7.17 5.77
C GLY A 255 65.68 -6.69 5.83
N ASN A 256 66.57 -7.58 6.23
CA ASN A 256 68.01 -7.36 6.33
C ASN A 256 68.73 -7.71 5.01
N GLY A 257 69.92 -7.16 4.81
CA GLY A 257 70.82 -7.57 3.72
C GLY A 257 70.24 -7.36 2.31
N ARG A 258 70.54 -8.28 1.39
CA ARG A 258 70.14 -8.22 -0.02
C ARG A 258 68.70 -8.72 -0.19
N PHE A 259 67.77 -7.78 -0.06
CA PHE A 259 66.38 -7.92 -0.48
C PHE A 259 65.62 -9.06 0.20
N SER A 260 65.93 -9.37 1.47
CA SER A 260 65.13 -10.33 2.25
C SER A 260 63.73 -9.77 2.55
N GLY A 261 62.76 -10.66 2.72
CA GLY A 261 61.37 -10.27 2.94
C GLY A 261 61.13 -9.60 4.28
N GLY A 262 60.19 -8.66 4.31
CA GLY A 262 59.67 -8.08 5.55
C GLY A 262 58.77 -9.06 6.31
N GLY A 263 58.77 -8.97 7.64
CA GLY A 263 57.90 -9.77 8.51
C GLY A 263 56.47 -9.22 8.51
N GLY A 264 55.48 -10.10 8.62
CA GLY A 264 54.07 -9.70 8.74
C GLY A 264 53.79 -9.00 10.08
N GLY A 265 52.80 -8.12 10.12
CA GLY A 265 52.31 -7.51 11.35
C GLY A 265 51.47 -8.50 12.17
N GLY A 266 51.37 -8.27 13.48
CA GLY A 266 50.61 -9.08 14.42
C GLY A 266 49.54 -8.30 15.17
N ASN A 267 48.71 -9.03 15.90
CA ASN A 267 47.74 -8.53 16.87
C ASN A 267 47.46 -9.65 17.89
N TYR A 268 46.27 -10.28 17.89
CA TYR A 268 46.02 -11.51 18.66
C TYR A 268 46.65 -12.75 18.00
N GLY A 269 46.80 -12.73 16.69
CA GLY A 269 47.66 -13.63 15.94
C GLY A 269 49.03 -13.02 15.73
N SER A 270 50.08 -13.84 15.77
CA SER A 270 51.42 -13.43 15.38
C SER A 270 51.55 -13.33 13.86
N GLY A 271 52.36 -12.38 13.39
CA GLY A 271 52.73 -12.27 11.98
C GLY A 271 53.74 -13.35 11.60
N GLY A 272 53.76 -13.69 10.31
CA GLY A 272 54.71 -14.62 9.72
C GLY A 272 56.08 -13.98 9.44
N ALA A 273 57.12 -14.81 9.43
CA ALA A 273 58.47 -14.40 9.07
C ALA A 273 58.58 -14.11 7.56
N GLY A 274 59.41 -13.14 7.20
CA GLY A 274 59.74 -12.82 5.81
C GLY A 274 60.65 -13.87 5.17
N GLY A 275 60.59 -13.94 3.84
CA GLY A 275 61.39 -14.85 3.02
C GLY A 275 62.86 -14.49 3.06
N ARG A 276 63.71 -15.47 2.75
CA ARG A 276 65.17 -15.30 2.75
C ARG A 276 65.64 -14.23 1.76
N GLU A 277 66.89 -13.81 1.91
CA GLU A 277 67.59 -12.97 0.94
C GLU A 277 67.55 -13.51 -0.50
N ALA A 278 68.03 -12.69 -1.42
CA ALA A 278 68.13 -13.07 -2.82
C ALA A 278 68.93 -14.38 -3.03
N THR A 279 68.55 -15.22 -4.00
CA THR A 279 69.19 -16.54 -4.21
C THR A 279 70.65 -16.46 -4.65
N ASP A 280 71.12 -15.29 -5.07
CA ASP A 280 72.52 -15.04 -5.38
C ASP A 280 73.40 -14.89 -4.12
N CYS A 281 72.80 -14.87 -2.92
CA CYS A 281 73.51 -14.94 -1.63
C CYS A 281 73.74 -16.39 -1.20
N LEU A 282 74.97 -16.74 -0.79
CA LEU A 282 75.39 -18.13 -0.57
C LEU A 282 76.18 -18.35 0.75
N PRO A 283 75.53 -18.69 1.88
CA PRO A 283 74.11 -19.07 2.01
C PRO A 283 73.17 -17.87 2.19
N PRO A 284 71.93 -17.93 1.67
CA PRO A 284 70.97 -16.84 1.85
C PRO A 284 70.45 -16.82 3.30
N ARG A 285 70.49 -15.66 3.97
CA ARG A 285 70.02 -15.51 5.35
C ARG A 285 68.51 -15.38 5.43
N SER A 286 67.97 -15.70 6.60
CA SER A 286 66.54 -15.57 6.91
C SER A 286 66.06 -14.13 6.79
N GLY A 287 64.80 -13.97 6.39
CA GLY A 287 64.13 -12.67 6.39
C GLY A 287 63.74 -12.22 7.79
N ALA A 288 62.96 -11.14 7.83
CA ALA A 288 62.61 -10.51 9.09
C ALA A 288 61.60 -11.32 9.91
N LEU A 289 61.61 -11.12 11.22
CA LEU A 289 60.66 -11.75 12.14
C LEU A 289 59.29 -11.10 12.03
N GLY A 290 58.24 -11.94 12.12
CA GLY A 290 56.87 -11.45 12.20
C GLY A 290 56.55 -10.79 13.55
N GLY A 291 55.53 -9.94 13.54
CA GLY A 291 54.99 -9.30 14.73
C GLY A 291 54.51 -10.31 15.76
N LYS A 292 54.68 -9.98 17.04
CA LYS A 292 54.29 -10.82 18.18
C LYS A 292 52.79 -10.73 18.46
N SER A 293 52.26 -11.76 19.11
CA SER A 293 50.88 -11.80 19.60
C SER A 293 50.77 -11.10 20.96
N VAL A 294 49.63 -10.47 21.23
CA VAL A 294 49.29 -9.90 22.55
C VAL A 294 48.76 -10.96 23.54
N VAL A 295 48.49 -12.18 23.08
CA VAL A 295 47.92 -13.25 23.91
C VAL A 295 48.92 -13.69 24.97
N GLY A 296 48.47 -13.71 26.23
CA GLY A 296 49.30 -14.09 27.38
C GLY A 296 50.16 -12.96 27.96
N GLU A 297 50.17 -11.78 27.34
CA GLU A 297 50.96 -10.63 27.80
C GLU A 297 50.10 -9.72 28.70
N THR A 298 50.42 -9.62 29.98
CA THR A 298 49.71 -8.74 30.93
C THR A 298 50.42 -7.38 31.01
N PRO A 299 49.72 -6.22 30.97
CA PRO A 299 48.27 -5.98 30.96
C PRO A 299 47.61 -5.91 29.56
N LEU A 300 48.33 -6.28 28.50
CA LEU A 300 47.86 -6.17 27.10
C LEU A 300 46.73 -7.14 26.76
N ASN A 301 46.62 -8.25 27.50
CA ASN A 301 45.60 -9.25 27.30
C ASN A 301 44.19 -8.69 27.58
N GLY A 302 43.31 -8.76 26.58
CA GLY A 302 41.93 -8.25 26.66
C GLY A 302 41.76 -6.78 26.22
N GLY A 303 42.81 -6.12 25.72
CA GLY A 303 42.71 -4.80 25.09
C GLY A 303 42.20 -4.86 23.64
N LEU A 304 41.63 -3.76 23.16
CA LEU A 304 41.33 -3.59 21.73
C LEU A 304 42.51 -2.87 21.05
N PHE A 305 43.02 -3.43 19.97
CA PHE A 305 44.21 -2.88 19.28
C PHE A 305 44.00 -2.70 17.78
N LEU A 306 44.66 -1.70 17.22
CA LEU A 306 44.91 -1.65 15.78
C LEU A 306 45.86 -2.80 15.40
N GLY A 307 45.70 -3.33 14.19
CA GLY A 307 46.64 -4.29 13.64
C GLY A 307 48.03 -3.68 13.48
N GLY A 308 49.08 -4.44 13.78
CA GLY A 308 50.46 -4.01 13.52
C GLY A 308 50.74 -3.90 12.03
N GLY A 309 51.58 -2.95 11.65
CA GLY A 309 52.09 -2.86 10.28
C GLY A 309 53.07 -4.00 9.98
N GLY A 310 53.09 -4.48 8.74
CA GLY A 310 54.14 -5.35 8.24
C GLY A 310 55.44 -4.56 8.01
N GLY A 311 56.59 -5.23 8.09
CA GLY A 311 57.87 -4.61 7.76
C GLY A 311 58.13 -4.56 6.25
N SER A 312 59.03 -3.68 5.85
CA SER A 312 59.48 -3.51 4.45
C SER A 312 60.78 -4.27 4.18
N SER A 313 61.14 -4.38 2.91
CA SER A 313 62.46 -4.86 2.48
C SER A 313 63.37 -3.70 2.03
N THR A 314 64.61 -4.02 1.70
CA THR A 314 65.55 -3.13 1.01
C THR A 314 65.37 -3.21 -0.51
N TYR A 315 65.83 -2.17 -1.22
CA TYR A 315 66.00 -2.18 -2.68
C TYR A 315 67.20 -1.34 -3.12
N ILE A 316 67.63 -1.50 -4.37
CA ILE A 316 68.57 -0.61 -5.06
C ILE A 316 67.97 -0.10 -6.38
N PRO A 317 68.53 0.94 -7.02
CA PRO A 317 68.05 1.43 -8.31
C PRO A 317 67.90 0.30 -9.34
N GLY A 318 66.76 0.28 -10.04
CA GLY A 318 66.37 -0.80 -10.95
C GLY A 318 65.49 -1.89 -10.32
N GLY A 319 65.22 -1.83 -9.01
CA GLY A 319 64.18 -2.62 -8.35
C GLY A 319 62.87 -1.86 -8.16
N SER A 320 61.77 -2.60 -8.08
CA SER A 320 60.43 -2.08 -7.75
C SER A 320 60.02 -2.61 -6.38
N PRO A 321 60.29 -1.88 -5.28
CA PRO A 321 59.93 -2.31 -3.93
C PRO A 321 58.44 -2.12 -3.66
N VAL A 322 57.92 -2.91 -2.72
CA VAL A 322 56.59 -2.68 -2.11
C VAL A 322 56.76 -2.47 -0.60
N PRO A 323 56.05 -1.50 0.01
CA PRO A 323 56.11 -1.28 1.46
C PRO A 323 55.50 -2.45 2.21
N GLY A 324 55.69 -2.47 3.53
CA GLY A 324 54.89 -3.35 4.39
C GLY A 324 53.41 -2.93 4.37
N GLY A 325 52.52 -3.88 4.62
CA GLY A 325 51.09 -3.62 4.69
C GLY A 325 50.75 -2.89 5.99
N ASN A 326 49.89 -1.87 5.91
CA ASN A 326 49.25 -1.29 7.10
C ASN A 326 48.35 -2.34 7.77
N GLY A 327 48.30 -2.32 9.10
CA GLY A 327 47.40 -3.20 9.84
C GLY A 327 45.93 -2.76 9.75
N GLY A 328 45.01 -3.62 10.20
CA GLY A 328 43.59 -3.31 10.23
C GLY A 328 43.20 -2.30 11.30
N GLY A 329 42.16 -1.52 11.03
CA GLY A 329 41.58 -0.58 11.98
C GLY A 329 40.79 -1.26 13.11
N MET A 330 40.07 -0.47 13.88
CA MET A 330 39.23 -0.91 14.98
C MET A 330 37.78 -0.49 14.75
N VAL A 331 36.84 -1.37 15.02
CA VAL A 331 35.40 -1.10 15.01
C VAL A 331 34.84 -1.35 16.40
N ILE A 332 34.16 -0.37 17.01
CA ILE A 332 33.43 -0.52 18.28
C ILE A 332 31.98 -0.09 18.06
N LEU A 333 31.05 -1.05 18.08
CA LEU A 333 29.63 -0.78 17.87
C LEU A 333 28.83 -1.23 19.08
N ILE A 334 27.95 -0.34 19.55
CA ILE A 334 26.99 -0.63 20.61
C ILE A 334 25.60 -0.46 19.98
N CYS A 335 24.88 -1.56 19.76
CA CYS A 335 23.52 -1.49 19.25
C CYS A 335 22.63 -2.64 19.71
N ASP A 336 21.30 -2.46 19.66
CA ASP A 336 20.38 -3.53 20.05
C ASP A 336 20.35 -4.64 19.00
N THR A 337 20.17 -4.27 17.73
CA THR A 337 20.14 -5.22 16.60
C THR A 337 21.04 -4.78 15.46
N ILE A 338 21.77 -5.73 14.88
CA ILE A 338 22.43 -5.53 13.59
C ILE A 338 21.74 -6.34 12.48
N SER A 339 21.49 -5.69 11.36
CA SER A 339 20.92 -6.27 10.15
C SER A 339 21.96 -6.24 9.04
N GLY A 340 22.53 -7.42 8.75
CA GLY A 340 23.70 -7.55 7.89
C GLY A 340 23.42 -7.40 6.39
N ASN A 341 22.24 -7.79 5.89
CA ASN A 341 21.86 -7.61 4.48
C ASN A 341 22.85 -8.16 3.44
N GLY A 342 23.68 -9.14 3.82
CA GLY A 342 24.71 -9.71 2.95
C GLY A 342 26.04 -8.93 2.95
N HIS A 343 26.16 -7.90 3.77
CA HIS A 343 27.34 -7.04 3.88
C HIS A 343 28.29 -7.47 5.00
N ALA A 344 29.43 -6.79 5.08
CA ALA A 344 30.53 -7.12 5.96
C ALA A 344 30.95 -5.98 6.91
N ILE A 345 31.54 -6.38 8.04
CA ILE A 345 32.37 -5.55 8.91
C ILE A 345 33.81 -6.06 8.78
N LEU A 346 34.68 -5.25 8.20
CA LEU A 346 36.04 -5.62 7.82
C LEU A 346 37.05 -4.77 8.59
N ALA A 347 37.94 -5.43 9.34
CA ALA A 347 39.06 -4.85 10.04
C ALA A 347 40.35 -5.59 9.66
N ASN A 348 40.51 -5.88 8.37
CA ASN A 348 41.59 -6.73 7.88
C ASN A 348 42.93 -5.98 7.76
N GLY A 349 44.03 -6.72 7.82
CA GLY A 349 45.34 -6.21 7.42
C GLY A 349 45.40 -5.98 5.91
N SER A 350 46.15 -4.96 5.49
CA SER A 350 46.36 -4.70 4.06
C SER A 350 47.44 -5.61 3.45
N HIS A 351 47.31 -5.83 2.15
CA HIS A 351 48.11 -6.74 1.34
C HIS A 351 49.13 -5.92 0.53
N PRO A 352 50.45 -6.07 0.75
CA PRO A 352 51.45 -5.52 -0.14
C PRO A 352 51.36 -6.14 -1.54
N GLY A 353 51.69 -5.36 -2.57
CA GLY A 353 51.70 -5.83 -3.95
C GLY A 353 52.87 -6.77 -4.27
N THR A 354 53.28 -6.78 -5.55
CA THR A 354 54.38 -7.62 -6.04
C THR A 354 55.66 -6.80 -6.22
N ALA A 355 56.72 -7.17 -5.51
CA ALA A 355 58.06 -6.63 -5.75
C ALA A 355 58.74 -7.30 -6.95
N SER A 356 59.64 -6.57 -7.61
CA SER A 356 60.40 -7.06 -8.78
C SER A 356 61.79 -6.45 -8.89
N GLY A 357 62.62 -7.04 -9.76
CA GLY A 357 64.00 -6.60 -9.99
C GLY A 357 64.86 -6.71 -8.73
N TYR A 358 65.66 -5.68 -8.45
CA TYR A 358 66.55 -5.62 -7.29
C TYR A 358 65.84 -5.09 -6.03
N ALA A 359 64.72 -5.71 -5.66
CA ALA A 359 63.92 -5.36 -4.49
C ALA A 359 63.30 -6.60 -3.85
N GLY A 360 63.16 -6.58 -2.52
CA GLY A 360 62.38 -7.58 -1.77
C GLY A 360 60.98 -7.07 -1.46
N ALA A 361 60.11 -7.98 -1.00
CA ALA A 361 58.72 -7.66 -0.71
C ALA A 361 58.47 -7.38 0.78
N GLY A 362 57.53 -6.47 1.05
CA GLY A 362 57.05 -6.18 2.41
C GLY A 362 56.12 -7.26 2.95
N GLY A 363 56.06 -7.38 4.28
CA GLY A 363 55.13 -8.28 4.98
C GLY A 363 53.71 -7.72 5.03
N GLY A 364 52.72 -8.60 5.17
CA GLY A 364 51.31 -8.22 5.26
C GLY A 364 50.97 -7.54 6.59
N GLY A 365 49.97 -6.67 6.61
CA GLY A 365 49.50 -6.03 7.85
C GLY A 365 48.78 -7.02 8.77
N GLY A 366 48.85 -6.84 10.08
CA GLY A 366 48.06 -7.62 11.03
C GLY A 366 46.57 -7.25 10.99
N GLY A 367 45.69 -8.17 11.32
CA GLY A 367 44.26 -7.90 11.52
C GLY A 367 44.03 -6.95 12.70
N GLY A 368 42.98 -6.14 12.61
CA GLY A 368 42.58 -5.16 13.61
C GLY A 368 41.69 -5.74 14.70
N SER A 369 40.76 -4.94 15.24
CA SER A 369 39.82 -5.39 16.26
C SER A 369 38.38 -5.02 15.89
N VAL A 370 37.45 -5.95 16.04
CA VAL A 370 36.01 -5.68 15.94
C VAL A 370 35.36 -6.02 17.27
N ALA A 371 34.78 -5.02 17.92
CA ALA A 371 34.07 -5.14 19.19
C ALA A 371 32.59 -4.77 19.02
N LEU A 372 31.70 -5.74 19.16
CA LEU A 372 30.26 -5.56 18.97
C LEU A 372 29.52 -5.89 20.27
N TYR A 373 28.83 -4.91 20.83
CA TYR A 373 27.87 -5.13 21.90
C TYR A 373 26.46 -5.13 21.31
N LEU A 374 25.87 -6.33 21.20
CA LEU A 374 24.60 -6.60 20.51
C LEU A 374 23.63 -7.37 21.42
N ARG A 375 22.32 -7.22 21.22
CA ARG A 375 21.31 -8.12 21.81
C ARG A 375 20.89 -9.22 20.83
N SER A 376 20.77 -8.86 19.56
CA SER A 376 20.36 -9.80 18.52
C SER A 376 20.95 -9.44 17.17
N TYR A 377 20.98 -10.43 16.30
CA TYR A 377 21.12 -10.25 14.86
C TYR A 377 19.72 -10.31 14.25
N SER A 378 19.49 -9.60 13.13
CA SER A 378 18.21 -9.68 12.42
C SER A 378 17.83 -11.13 12.08
N SER A 379 16.54 -11.47 12.15
CA SER A 379 16.00 -12.82 11.91
C SER A 379 16.48 -13.44 10.59
N SER A 380 16.68 -14.75 10.59
CA SER A 380 17.18 -15.54 9.46
C SER A 380 16.24 -15.47 8.23
N GLY A 381 16.67 -14.72 7.21
CA GLY A 381 16.09 -14.66 5.86
C GLY A 381 17.15 -14.27 4.81
N PRO A 382 16.88 -14.44 3.50
CA PRO A 382 17.78 -14.02 2.44
C PRO A 382 17.96 -12.49 2.52
N GLY A 383 19.12 -12.04 3.01
CA GLY A 383 19.35 -10.65 3.43
C GLY A 383 19.61 -10.46 4.93
N SER A 384 19.87 -11.49 5.71
CA SER A 384 20.32 -11.33 7.12
C SER A 384 21.78 -11.73 7.34
N ALA A 385 22.46 -12.19 6.28
CA ALA A 385 23.85 -12.62 6.35
C ALA A 385 24.76 -11.46 6.74
N LEU A 386 25.75 -11.73 7.58
CA LEU A 386 26.74 -10.76 8.04
C LEU A 386 28.11 -11.44 8.09
N ARG A 387 29.10 -10.87 7.42
CA ARG A 387 30.51 -11.30 7.57
C ARG A 387 31.23 -10.34 8.51
N ILE A 388 31.90 -10.85 9.52
CA ILE A 388 32.78 -10.09 10.40
C ILE A 388 34.19 -10.64 10.22
N SER A 389 35.14 -9.79 9.81
CA SER A 389 36.48 -10.21 9.43
C SER A 389 37.51 -9.31 10.10
N ALA A 390 38.45 -9.91 10.80
CA ALA A 390 39.66 -9.27 11.31
C ALA A 390 40.85 -10.18 10.96
N GLU A 391 40.98 -10.48 9.67
CA GLU A 391 42.02 -11.34 9.11
C GLU A 391 43.33 -10.57 8.91
N GLY A 392 44.47 -11.27 8.94
CA GLY A 392 45.74 -10.69 8.50
C GLY A 392 45.73 -10.38 7.00
N GLY A 393 46.64 -9.54 6.55
CA GLY A 393 46.91 -9.31 5.13
C GLY A 393 47.96 -10.30 4.60
N GLN A 394 47.80 -10.78 3.37
CA GLN A 394 48.82 -11.60 2.70
C GLN A 394 50.15 -10.85 2.59
N GLY A 395 51.28 -11.56 2.72
CA GLY A 395 52.59 -10.99 2.47
C GLY A 395 52.81 -10.63 0.99
N GLY A 396 53.68 -9.66 0.72
CA GLY A 396 53.97 -9.23 -0.65
C GLY A 396 54.66 -10.31 -1.48
N HIS A 397 54.28 -10.40 -2.75
CA HIS A 397 54.87 -11.35 -3.68
C HIS A 397 56.22 -10.85 -4.21
N ASN A 398 57.10 -11.76 -4.65
CA ASN A 398 58.29 -11.42 -5.40
C ASN A 398 58.30 -12.15 -6.74
N SER A 399 58.37 -11.38 -7.83
CA SER A 399 58.39 -11.91 -9.20
C SER A 399 59.78 -12.34 -9.67
N GLY A 400 60.82 -12.17 -8.85
CA GLY A 400 62.19 -12.59 -9.15
C GLY A 400 62.78 -13.48 -8.06
N ASN A 401 64.04 -13.19 -7.74
CA ASN A 401 64.89 -14.03 -6.91
C ASN A 401 65.07 -13.51 -5.49
N SER A 402 64.30 -12.49 -5.08
CA SER A 402 64.42 -11.85 -3.76
C SER A 402 63.37 -12.39 -2.79
N GLY A 403 63.46 -12.00 -1.52
CA GLY A 403 62.55 -12.45 -0.47
C GLY A 403 61.11 -11.96 -0.64
N ASN A 404 60.15 -12.87 -0.50
CA ASN A 404 58.72 -12.62 -0.38
C ASN A 404 58.34 -12.21 1.06
N GLY A 405 57.24 -11.50 1.24
CA GLY A 405 56.79 -11.03 2.56
C GLY A 405 56.13 -12.12 3.40
N GLY A 406 56.26 -12.01 4.72
CA GLY A 406 55.50 -12.83 5.67
C GLY A 406 54.03 -12.44 5.74
N GLY A 407 53.14 -13.41 6.00
CA GLY A 407 51.70 -13.14 6.14
C GLY A 407 51.37 -12.43 7.46
N GLY A 408 50.36 -11.57 7.46
CA GLY A 408 49.89 -10.90 8.68
C GLY A 408 49.15 -11.86 9.63
N GLY A 409 49.27 -11.63 10.93
CA GLY A 409 48.53 -12.36 11.96
C GLY A 409 47.07 -11.90 12.05
N GLY A 410 46.18 -12.78 12.49
CA GLY A 410 44.77 -12.46 12.72
C GLY A 410 44.55 -11.47 13.86
N GLY A 411 43.42 -10.78 13.82
CA GLY A 411 42.98 -9.79 14.80
C GLY A 411 42.06 -10.34 15.90
N LEU A 412 41.27 -9.45 16.49
CA LEU A 412 40.27 -9.79 17.50
C LEU A 412 38.86 -9.57 16.95
N ILE A 413 37.96 -10.53 17.17
CA ILE A 413 36.51 -10.30 17.09
C ILE A 413 35.92 -10.57 18.47
N ALA A 414 35.49 -9.52 19.16
CA ALA A 414 34.86 -9.58 20.46
C ALA A 414 33.37 -9.24 20.32
N THR A 415 32.47 -10.15 20.67
CA THR A 415 31.02 -9.94 20.62
C THR A 415 30.39 -10.10 21.99
N SER A 416 29.20 -9.55 22.21
CA SER A 416 28.36 -9.90 23.36
C SER A 416 28.00 -11.40 23.36
N ASN A 417 27.65 -11.92 24.54
CA ASN A 417 27.25 -13.31 24.72
C ASN A 417 25.81 -13.53 24.26
N ILE A 418 25.60 -13.56 22.95
CA ILE A 418 24.29 -13.78 22.32
C ILE A 418 24.35 -14.94 21.33
N THR A 419 23.23 -15.63 21.13
CA THR A 419 23.12 -16.73 20.18
C THR A 419 23.43 -16.25 18.77
N LEU A 420 24.44 -16.85 18.14
CA LEU A 420 24.89 -16.51 16.80
C LEU A 420 24.02 -17.23 15.75
N PRO A 421 23.32 -16.52 14.85
CA PRO A 421 22.65 -17.17 13.72
C PRO A 421 23.67 -17.83 12.76
N GLY A 422 23.27 -18.93 12.11
CA GLY A 422 24.16 -19.68 11.22
C GLY A 422 24.66 -18.91 9.97
N ASN A 423 24.04 -17.77 9.66
CA ASN A 423 24.40 -16.88 8.57
C ASN A 423 25.29 -15.69 8.99
N VAL A 424 25.74 -15.66 10.25
CA VAL A 424 26.78 -14.73 10.70
C VAL A 424 28.12 -15.45 10.73
N ILE A 425 29.05 -15.01 9.88
CA ILE A 425 30.37 -15.63 9.72
C ILE A 425 31.41 -14.73 10.37
N ARG A 426 32.20 -15.28 11.29
CA ARG A 426 33.32 -14.59 11.96
C ARG A 426 34.64 -15.21 11.52
N SER A 427 35.60 -14.39 11.11
CA SER A 427 36.92 -14.87 10.68
C SER A 427 38.05 -13.99 11.21
N VAL A 428 39.03 -14.64 11.83
CA VAL A 428 40.25 -14.03 12.39
C VAL A 428 41.49 -14.75 11.85
N LYS A 429 41.44 -15.24 10.61
CA LYS A 429 42.52 -16.04 10.03
C LYS A 429 43.82 -15.25 9.91
N GLY A 430 44.92 -15.93 10.23
CA GLY A 430 46.25 -15.49 9.80
C GLY A 430 46.36 -15.65 8.29
N ALA A 431 47.02 -14.70 7.63
CA ALA A 431 47.12 -14.73 6.19
C ALA A 431 48.34 -15.52 5.69
N ALA A 432 48.23 -15.97 4.44
CA ALA A 432 49.31 -16.65 3.75
C ALA A 432 50.55 -15.73 3.57
N PRO A 433 51.76 -16.30 3.47
CA PRO A 433 52.89 -15.54 2.97
C PRO A 433 52.69 -15.12 1.52
N GLY A 434 53.51 -14.17 1.06
CA GLY A 434 53.63 -13.88 -0.37
C GLY A 434 54.24 -15.08 -1.12
N SER A 435 54.13 -15.09 -2.43
CA SER A 435 54.77 -16.11 -3.27
C SER A 435 56.08 -15.59 -3.88
N ARG A 436 56.96 -16.50 -4.27
CA ARG A 436 58.22 -16.21 -4.95
C ARG A 436 58.36 -17.11 -6.17
N SER A 437 58.62 -16.55 -7.35
CA SER A 437 58.76 -17.31 -8.60
C SER A 437 60.08 -18.09 -8.69
N GLY A 438 61.17 -17.54 -8.16
CA GLY A 438 62.53 -18.10 -8.23
C GLY A 438 62.88 -19.21 -7.21
N GLY A 439 61.93 -20.03 -6.74
CA GLY A 439 62.16 -21.18 -5.85
C GLY A 439 61.72 -21.04 -4.38
N THR A 440 62.02 -22.05 -3.54
CA THR A 440 61.53 -22.18 -2.15
C THR A 440 62.43 -21.50 -1.12
N ALA A 441 62.02 -20.33 -0.65
CA ALA A 441 62.50 -19.74 0.60
C ALA A 441 61.28 -19.27 1.41
N PRO A 442 60.66 -20.14 2.22
CA PRO A 442 59.30 -19.90 2.69
C PRO A 442 59.32 -18.81 3.77
N ALA A 443 58.89 -17.61 3.39
CA ALA A 443 58.16 -16.77 4.31
C ALA A 443 57.02 -17.61 4.92
N SER A 444 56.64 -17.33 6.16
CA SER A 444 55.60 -18.08 6.85
C SER A 444 54.25 -17.36 6.83
N ALA A 445 53.18 -18.12 6.99
CA ALA A 445 51.87 -17.56 7.26
C ALA A 445 51.86 -16.88 8.65
N GLY A 446 50.95 -15.92 8.83
CA GLY A 446 50.57 -15.48 10.16
C GLY A 446 49.71 -16.53 10.85
N THR A 447 49.61 -16.43 12.18
CA THR A 447 48.72 -17.30 12.96
C THR A 447 47.34 -16.67 13.07
N ASP A 448 46.33 -17.50 13.31
CA ASP A 448 44.97 -17.05 13.60
C ASP A 448 44.94 -16.17 14.86
N GLY A 449 44.00 -15.23 14.87
CA GLY A 449 43.71 -14.36 16.00
C GLY A 449 42.70 -14.99 16.96
N MET A 450 41.89 -14.16 17.62
CA MET A 450 41.00 -14.61 18.70
C MET A 450 39.55 -14.16 18.47
N ILE A 451 38.61 -15.04 18.82
CA ILE A 451 37.19 -14.70 18.93
C ILE A 451 36.81 -14.76 20.41
N LEU A 452 36.26 -13.67 20.94
CA LEU A 452 35.78 -13.56 22.32
C LEU A 452 34.27 -13.32 22.32
N ALA A 453 33.51 -14.04 23.15
CA ALA A 453 32.05 -13.93 23.22
C ALA A 453 31.54 -13.17 24.46
N GLU A 454 32.40 -12.36 25.09
CA GLU A 454 32.10 -11.65 26.34
C GLU A 454 32.55 -10.18 26.30
N PHE A 455 32.32 -9.49 25.19
CA PHE A 455 32.59 -8.06 25.13
C PHE A 455 31.54 -7.27 25.91
N THR A 456 31.98 -6.38 26.81
CA THR A 456 31.13 -5.39 27.48
C THR A 456 31.78 -4.01 27.36
N PRO A 457 31.10 -3.00 26.79
CA PRO A 457 31.67 -1.66 26.66
C PRO A 457 31.73 -0.99 28.03
N PHE A 458 32.80 -0.24 28.27
CA PHE A 458 32.92 0.52 29.51
C PHE A 458 32.24 1.89 29.37
N LEU A 459 30.95 1.94 29.73
CA LEU A 459 30.17 3.18 29.74
C LEU A 459 30.31 3.85 31.12
N ASN A 460 31.08 4.93 31.20
CA ASN A 460 31.37 5.62 32.46
C ASN A 460 30.34 6.71 32.74
N GLY A 461 29.49 6.47 33.74
CA GLY A 461 28.55 7.47 34.25
C GLY A 461 27.22 7.56 33.51
N PHE A 462 26.95 6.65 32.57
CA PHE A 462 25.67 6.56 31.88
C PHE A 462 25.36 5.11 31.50
N LEU A 463 24.09 4.83 31.27
CA LEU A 463 23.62 3.54 30.77
C LEU A 463 23.01 3.72 29.39
N PHE A 464 22.90 2.63 28.63
CA PHE A 464 22.19 2.67 27.36
C PHE A 464 20.67 2.59 27.56
N ASN A 465 20.01 3.73 27.80
CA ASN A 465 18.57 3.81 28.06
C ASN A 465 17.81 4.66 27.02
N SER A 466 17.51 4.07 25.86
CA SER A 466 16.61 4.71 24.87
C SER A 466 15.23 4.07 24.88
N VAL A 467 14.20 4.86 24.53
CA VAL A 467 12.80 4.42 24.45
C VAL A 467 12.13 4.96 23.19
N TYR A 468 11.12 4.25 22.70
CA TYR A 468 10.38 4.58 21.47
C TYR A 468 9.01 3.91 21.42
N SER A 469 8.09 4.47 20.63
CA SER A 469 6.81 3.82 20.32
C SER A 469 7.03 2.54 19.51
N SER A 470 6.29 1.48 19.83
CA SER A 470 6.27 0.23 19.05
C SER A 470 5.62 0.38 17.67
N VAL A 471 4.82 1.43 17.45
CA VAL A 471 4.12 1.70 16.18
C VAL A 471 5.01 2.48 15.21
N THR A 472 5.60 3.59 15.67
CA THR A 472 6.41 4.46 14.79
C THR A 472 7.90 4.13 14.84
N GLY A 473 8.34 3.41 15.87
CA GLY A 473 9.74 3.10 16.11
C GLY A 473 10.58 4.31 16.52
N ASN A 474 9.97 5.46 16.81
CA ASN A 474 10.63 6.72 17.14
C ASN A 474 10.11 7.31 18.47
N GLN A 475 10.59 8.50 18.83
CA GLN A 475 10.18 9.26 20.01
C GLN A 475 8.94 10.14 19.78
N LEU A 476 8.21 9.91 18.67
CA LEU A 476 6.99 10.62 18.34
C LEU A 476 5.95 9.62 17.81
N ASP A 477 4.76 9.65 18.37
CA ASP A 477 3.61 8.88 17.92
C ASP A 477 2.33 9.71 18.08
N SER A 478 1.24 9.24 17.49
CA SER A 478 -0.08 9.84 17.65
C SER A 478 -1.16 8.77 17.78
N ILE A 479 -2.16 9.03 18.61
CA ILE A 479 -3.33 8.17 18.81
C ILE A 479 -4.62 9.00 18.79
N CYS A 480 -5.75 8.33 18.72
CA CYS A 480 -7.05 8.94 18.99
C CYS A 480 -7.36 8.84 20.48
N SER A 481 -8.13 9.79 21.03
CA SER A 481 -8.36 9.88 22.48
C SER A 481 -9.13 8.71 23.09
N ASP A 482 -9.88 7.98 22.26
CA ASP A 482 -10.60 6.75 22.63
C ASP A 482 -9.75 5.48 22.53
N MET A 483 -8.48 5.59 22.12
CA MET A 483 -7.57 4.45 21.97
C MET A 483 -6.54 4.39 23.11
N VAL A 484 -6.26 3.17 23.57
CA VAL A 484 -5.15 2.91 24.49
C VAL A 484 -3.83 3.06 23.72
N PRO A 485 -2.86 3.85 24.23
CA PRO A 485 -1.54 3.96 23.61
C PRO A 485 -0.86 2.59 23.42
N ALA A 486 -0.27 2.38 22.25
CA ALA A 486 0.52 1.18 22.00
C ALA A 486 1.75 1.12 22.92
N ARG A 487 2.33 -0.08 23.06
CA ARG A 487 3.51 -0.33 23.89
C ARG A 487 4.66 0.64 23.54
N ILE A 488 5.27 1.23 24.56
CA ILE A 488 6.55 1.92 24.49
C ILE A 488 7.64 0.90 24.80
N THR A 489 8.53 0.70 23.84
CA THR A 489 9.63 -0.25 23.96
C THR A 489 10.90 0.47 24.40
N GLY A 490 11.61 -0.13 25.35
CA GLY A 490 12.87 0.38 25.84
C GLY A 490 14.03 -0.53 25.48
N THR A 491 15.21 0.06 25.20
CA THR A 491 16.45 -0.69 24.95
C THR A 491 16.87 -1.51 26.15
N SER A 492 17.64 -2.57 25.95
CA SER A 492 18.32 -3.25 27.07
C SER A 492 19.46 -2.37 27.57
N PRO A 493 19.47 -1.93 28.84
CA PRO A 493 20.59 -1.17 29.39
C PRO A 493 21.92 -1.90 29.28
N ALA A 494 22.94 -1.14 28.87
CA ALA A 494 24.35 -1.53 28.87
C ALA A 494 25.10 -0.61 29.84
N GLY A 495 26.17 -1.11 30.46
CA GLY A 495 26.93 -0.42 31.51
C GLY A 495 26.62 -0.95 32.91
N GLY A 496 27.13 -0.30 33.97
CA GLY A 496 26.82 -0.70 35.36
C GLY A 496 27.25 -2.14 35.73
N SER A 497 26.55 -2.72 36.71
CA SER A 497 26.70 -4.12 37.15
C SER A 497 25.83 -5.10 36.39
N GLY A 498 24.84 -4.60 35.63
CA GLY A 498 23.86 -5.42 34.91
C GLY A 498 22.58 -5.72 35.71
N SER A 499 22.48 -5.24 36.95
CA SER A 499 21.29 -5.39 37.80
C SER A 499 20.51 -4.08 37.81
N TYR A 500 19.40 -4.03 37.07
CA TYR A 500 18.70 -2.77 36.78
C TYR A 500 17.28 -2.73 37.34
N ARG A 501 16.91 -1.58 37.91
CA ARG A 501 15.54 -1.18 38.25
C ARG A 501 15.01 -0.23 37.18
N TYR A 502 13.80 -0.49 36.68
CA TYR A 502 13.14 0.34 35.68
C TYR A 502 12.08 1.21 36.34
N ILE A 503 12.06 2.49 36.00
CA ILE A 503 11.09 3.47 36.48
C ILE A 503 10.56 4.20 35.25
N TRP A 504 9.25 4.25 35.07
CA TRP A 504 8.64 5.04 34.00
C TRP A 504 8.03 6.32 34.55
N GLN A 505 8.19 7.41 33.81
CA GLN A 505 7.62 8.71 34.16
C GLN A 505 6.72 9.23 33.04
N LYS A 506 5.60 9.84 33.42
CA LYS A 506 4.63 10.51 32.53
C LYS A 506 4.51 12.00 32.89
N SER A 507 4.37 12.86 31.89
CA SER A 507 4.12 14.30 32.04
C SER A 507 3.22 14.81 30.91
N TYR A 508 2.37 15.80 31.19
CA TYR A 508 1.49 16.46 30.22
C TYR A 508 1.97 17.86 29.81
N ASP A 509 3.06 18.34 30.40
CA ASP A 509 3.57 19.71 30.21
C ASP A 509 5.11 19.81 30.26
N LEU A 510 5.79 18.67 30.38
CA LEU A 510 7.24 18.56 30.59
C LEU A 510 7.76 19.23 31.89
N SER A 511 6.88 19.53 32.85
CA SER A 511 7.28 20.04 34.17
C SER A 511 8.05 18.97 34.96
N LEU A 512 8.97 19.42 35.83
CA LEU A 512 9.81 18.57 36.67
C LEU A 512 9.58 18.86 38.17
N PRO A 513 9.57 17.84 39.06
CA PRO A 513 9.72 16.41 38.74
C PRO A 513 8.47 15.83 38.05
N ALA A 514 8.69 14.98 37.05
CA ALA A 514 7.59 14.28 36.38
C ALA A 514 7.07 13.13 37.24
N ASN A 515 5.79 12.77 37.08
CA ASN A 515 5.14 11.74 37.87
C ASN A 515 5.61 10.34 37.47
N GLU A 516 5.94 9.50 38.45
CA GLU A 516 6.22 8.08 38.24
C GLU A 516 4.93 7.29 37.96
N ILE A 517 5.00 6.33 37.05
CA ILE A 517 3.88 5.45 36.70
C ILE A 517 3.94 4.23 37.61
N SER A 518 3.03 4.14 38.57
CA SER A 518 2.96 3.04 39.52
C SER A 518 2.81 1.68 38.83
N GLY A 519 3.60 0.69 39.24
CA GLY A 519 3.58 -0.68 38.70
C GLY A 519 4.28 -0.89 37.36
N ALA A 520 4.79 0.18 36.73
CA ALA A 520 5.57 0.09 35.50
C ALA A 520 7.05 -0.22 35.81
N GLU A 521 7.35 -1.46 36.17
CA GLU A 521 8.70 -1.90 36.58
C GLU A 521 9.43 -2.74 35.50
N SER A 522 8.81 -2.89 34.34
CA SER A 522 9.35 -3.65 33.22
C SER A 522 10.19 -2.80 32.27
N ALA A 523 11.04 -3.46 31.48
CA ALA A 523 11.88 -2.81 30.48
C ALA A 523 11.05 -2.07 29.41
N ASP A 524 9.86 -2.58 29.09
CA ASP A 524 8.86 -1.97 28.24
C ASP A 524 7.68 -1.47 29.08
N TYR A 525 6.94 -0.50 28.55
CA TYR A 525 5.71 0.01 29.14
C TYR A 525 4.54 -0.16 28.17
N THR A 526 3.43 -0.74 28.65
CA THR A 526 2.18 -0.84 27.90
C THR A 526 1.11 -0.10 28.69
N ALA A 527 0.49 0.92 28.08
CA ALA A 527 -0.64 1.60 28.68
C ALA A 527 -1.86 0.67 28.77
N THR A 528 -2.70 0.86 29.78
CA THR A 528 -3.93 0.08 30.00
C THR A 528 -5.19 0.86 29.68
N ASP A 529 -5.12 2.18 29.77
CA ASP A 529 -6.26 3.07 29.67
C ASP A 529 -6.06 4.06 28.50
N PRO A 530 -7.15 4.55 27.88
CA PRO A 530 -7.08 5.64 26.91
C PRO A 530 -6.57 6.93 27.55
N GLU A 531 -6.07 7.84 26.71
CA GLU A 531 -5.55 9.14 27.13
C GLU A 531 -6.30 10.22 26.36
N GLU A 532 -6.68 11.31 27.03
CA GLU A 532 -7.43 12.42 26.43
C GLU A 532 -6.52 13.58 25.99
N ASP A 533 -5.34 13.69 26.62
CA ASP A 533 -4.40 14.79 26.41
C ASP A 533 -3.05 14.28 25.91
N THR A 534 -2.39 15.09 25.08
CA THR A 534 -1.02 14.82 24.63
C THR A 534 -0.08 14.74 25.82
N PHE A 535 0.74 13.69 25.86
CA PHE A 535 1.65 13.43 26.97
C PHE A 535 3.03 13.00 26.49
N TRP A 536 3.97 13.05 27.42
CA TRP A 536 5.34 12.60 27.26
C TRP A 536 5.63 11.49 28.27
N ILE A 537 6.30 10.45 27.79
CA ILE A 537 6.72 9.33 28.62
C ILE A 537 8.22 9.05 28.44
N ARG A 538 8.91 8.76 29.54
CA ARG A 538 10.34 8.39 29.53
C ARG A 538 10.60 7.29 30.54
N ARG A 539 11.75 6.62 30.38
CA ARG A 539 12.22 5.60 31.30
C ARG A 539 13.47 6.10 32.01
N ILE A 540 13.56 5.85 33.31
CA ILE A 540 14.76 5.96 34.12
C ILE A 540 15.21 4.55 34.44
N ILE A 541 16.51 4.30 34.31
CA ILE A 541 17.12 3.04 34.72
C ILE A 541 18.07 3.35 35.85
N GLU A 542 17.96 2.58 36.93
CA GLU A 542 18.88 2.63 38.06
C GLU A 542 19.61 1.30 38.18
N ASP A 543 20.92 1.33 38.13
CA ASP A 543 21.76 0.18 38.45
C ASP A 543 21.79 -0.03 39.96
N GLN A 544 21.26 -1.16 40.42
CA GLN A 544 21.02 -1.44 41.83
C GLN A 544 22.32 -1.62 42.64
N SER A 545 23.43 -1.97 41.98
CA SER A 545 24.70 -2.20 42.68
C SER A 545 25.56 -0.95 42.77
N THR A 546 25.51 -0.11 41.74
CA THR A 546 26.37 1.08 41.63
C THR A 546 25.65 2.39 41.93
N GLY A 547 24.32 2.38 41.96
CA GLY A 547 23.49 3.59 42.08
C GLY A 547 23.52 4.48 40.83
N LEU A 548 24.07 3.99 39.72
CA LEU A 548 24.10 4.73 38.45
C LEU A 548 22.69 4.86 37.90
N THR A 549 22.24 6.09 37.68
CA THR A 549 20.94 6.38 37.06
C THR A 549 21.12 6.95 35.66
N ASP A 550 20.40 6.41 34.68
CA ASP A 550 20.34 6.97 33.33
C ASP A 550 18.89 7.29 32.94
N THR A 551 18.67 8.49 32.42
CA THR A 551 17.34 8.98 32.05
C THR A 551 17.21 9.09 30.54
N SER A 552 16.24 8.38 29.98
CA SER A 552 15.98 8.42 28.54
C SER A 552 15.45 9.79 28.11
N LYS A 553 15.56 10.07 26.81
CA LYS A 553 14.76 11.12 26.18
C LYS A 553 13.26 10.79 26.28
N TRP A 554 12.44 11.82 26.16
CA TRP A 554 10.99 11.68 26.12
C TRP A 554 10.51 11.07 24.80
N VAL A 555 9.48 10.23 24.87
CA VAL A 555 8.59 9.89 23.76
C VAL A 555 7.35 10.75 23.89
N GLN A 556 7.02 11.50 22.84
CA GLN A 556 5.80 12.30 22.77
C GLN A 556 4.68 11.47 22.12
N ILE A 557 3.54 11.36 22.79
CA ILE A 557 2.33 10.74 22.27
C ILE A 557 1.30 11.84 22.07
N ILE A 558 1.07 12.20 20.80
CA ILE A 558 0.06 13.20 20.42
C ILE A 558 -1.31 12.53 20.47
N VAL A 559 -2.14 12.96 21.42
CA VAL A 559 -3.53 12.53 21.48
C VAL A 559 -4.39 13.49 20.66
N GLN A 560 -5.07 12.95 19.66
CA GLN A 560 -6.04 13.68 18.85
C GLN A 560 -7.44 13.45 19.43
N PRO A 561 -8.28 14.49 19.57
CA PRO A 561 -9.65 14.32 20.01
C PRO A 561 -10.40 13.33 19.12
N ALA A 562 -11.24 12.46 19.68
CA ALA A 562 -12.10 11.59 18.91
C ALA A 562 -12.95 12.36 17.87
N ILE A 563 -13.19 11.75 16.71
CA ILE A 563 -14.00 12.39 15.67
C ILE A 563 -15.48 12.37 16.09
N GLY A 564 -16.00 13.55 16.40
CA GLY A 564 -17.42 13.78 16.67
C GLY A 564 -18.20 14.10 15.39
N ASP A 565 -19.52 14.19 15.52
CA ASP A 565 -20.37 14.86 14.53
C ASP A 565 -20.37 14.26 13.12
N ASN A 566 -19.95 12.99 12.97
CA ASN A 566 -20.04 12.25 11.70
C ASN A 566 -21.49 11.80 11.40
N LEU A 567 -22.37 12.77 11.17
CA LEU A 567 -23.80 12.56 10.94
C LEU A 567 -24.16 12.71 9.46
N VAL A 568 -25.08 11.87 8.99
CA VAL A 568 -25.56 11.79 7.61
C VAL A 568 -27.09 11.71 7.59
N GLU A 569 -27.70 12.05 6.46
CA GLU A 569 -29.16 12.02 6.27
C GLU A 569 -29.81 10.65 6.59
N LYS A 570 -31.13 10.67 6.83
CA LYS A 570 -31.96 9.55 7.27
C LYS A 570 -32.36 8.59 6.13
N ASP A 571 -32.86 7.42 6.51
CA ASP A 571 -33.37 6.37 5.63
C ASP A 571 -34.37 6.88 4.57
N ALA A 572 -34.37 6.21 3.41
CA ALA A 572 -35.28 6.50 2.30
C ALA A 572 -35.91 5.22 1.74
N VAL A 573 -37.09 5.37 1.13
CA VAL A 573 -37.81 4.29 0.44
C VAL A 573 -37.93 4.67 -1.03
N ILE A 574 -37.53 3.77 -1.92
CA ILE A 574 -37.63 3.95 -3.38
C ILE A 574 -38.32 2.75 -4.03
N CYS A 575 -38.79 2.94 -5.27
CA CYS A 575 -39.24 1.81 -6.08
C CYS A 575 -38.06 1.13 -6.79
N HIS A 576 -38.24 -0.14 -7.14
CA HIS A 576 -37.27 -0.90 -7.93
C HIS A 576 -36.76 -0.12 -9.16
N ASN A 577 -35.44 -0.06 -9.29
CA ASN A 577 -34.70 0.61 -10.36
C ASN A 577 -34.85 2.15 -10.40
N GLN A 578 -35.14 2.77 -9.26
CA GLN A 578 -35.07 4.23 -9.11
C GLN A 578 -33.75 4.66 -8.48
N ILE A 579 -33.36 5.91 -8.74
CA ILE A 579 -32.19 6.56 -8.14
C ILE A 579 -32.60 7.11 -6.76
N PRO A 580 -31.91 6.73 -5.67
CA PRO A 580 -32.15 7.30 -4.34
C PRO A 580 -31.82 8.79 -4.27
N PRO A 581 -32.37 9.53 -3.29
CA PRO A 581 -31.84 10.86 -2.96
C PRO A 581 -30.37 10.77 -2.54
N GLY A 582 -29.58 11.80 -2.88
CA GLY A 582 -28.18 11.89 -2.47
C GLY A 582 -28.04 12.01 -0.95
N LEU A 583 -27.09 11.26 -0.37
CA LEU A 583 -26.80 11.22 1.05
C LEU A 583 -25.90 12.40 1.44
N LYS A 584 -26.42 13.32 2.26
CA LYS A 584 -25.71 14.55 2.64
C LYS A 584 -25.37 14.61 4.12
N PRO A 585 -24.38 15.43 4.53
CA PRO A 585 -24.14 15.73 5.94
C PRO A 585 -25.36 16.38 6.61
N LEU A 586 -25.68 15.97 7.84
CA LEU A 586 -26.81 16.54 8.61
C LEU A 586 -26.44 17.85 9.34
N ASN A 587 -25.14 18.15 9.41
CA ASN A 587 -24.53 19.25 10.14
C ASN A 587 -23.39 19.86 9.31
N SER A 588 -22.62 20.78 9.90
CA SER A 588 -21.46 21.42 9.26
C SER A 588 -20.28 20.48 8.96
N GLY A 589 -20.42 19.18 9.25
CA GLY A 589 -19.39 18.16 9.08
C GLY A 589 -18.78 17.68 10.40
N PRO A 590 -17.87 16.70 10.33
CA PRO A 590 -17.20 16.13 11.49
C PRO A 590 -16.37 17.16 12.27
N SER A 591 -16.20 16.91 13.56
CA SER A 591 -15.34 17.67 14.46
C SER A 591 -14.26 16.76 15.08
N GLY A 592 -13.24 17.32 15.73
CA GLY A 592 -12.15 16.54 16.34
C GLY A 592 -11.10 16.05 15.33
N GLY A 593 -10.36 15.00 15.69
CA GLY A 593 -9.20 14.52 14.94
C GLY A 593 -8.08 15.57 14.86
N ASN A 594 -7.44 15.67 13.71
CA ASN A 594 -6.46 16.73 13.43
C ASN A 594 -7.04 17.90 12.60
N GLY A 595 -8.38 17.94 12.42
CA GLY A 595 -9.08 18.96 11.64
C GLY A 595 -9.02 18.77 10.12
N ILE A 596 -8.33 17.74 9.62
CA ILE A 596 -8.31 17.35 8.21
C ILE A 596 -9.06 16.03 8.06
N TYR A 597 -10.12 16.01 7.27
CA TYR A 597 -11.02 14.86 7.14
C TYR A 597 -10.92 14.23 5.75
N GLN A 598 -10.83 12.90 5.73
CA GLN A 598 -10.98 12.07 4.54
C GLN A 598 -12.24 11.23 4.69
N TYR A 599 -13.06 11.19 3.65
CA TYR A 599 -14.34 10.49 3.65
C TYR A 599 -14.23 9.24 2.77
N GLN A 600 -14.93 8.19 3.17
CA GLN A 600 -15.11 7.00 2.37
C GLN A 600 -16.49 6.41 2.63
N TRP A 601 -17.31 6.29 1.59
CA TRP A 601 -18.60 5.63 1.68
C TRP A 601 -18.46 4.14 1.41
N ARG A 602 -19.09 3.32 2.26
CA ARG A 602 -19.18 1.87 2.09
C ARG A 602 -20.62 1.45 1.92
N GLN A 603 -20.83 0.34 1.21
CA GLN A 603 -22.17 -0.24 0.99
C GLN A 603 -22.22 -1.71 1.38
N ASN A 604 -23.38 -2.18 1.83
CA ASN A 604 -23.60 -3.60 2.12
C ASN A 604 -25.05 -4.02 1.90
N SER A 605 -25.31 -5.34 1.79
CA SER A 605 -26.65 -5.93 1.71
C SER A 605 -27.27 -6.21 3.09
N SER A 606 -26.53 -5.99 4.17
CA SER A 606 -27.01 -6.06 5.56
C SER A 606 -26.36 -4.98 6.42
N ASP A 607 -26.98 -4.62 7.55
CA ASP A 607 -26.41 -3.69 8.54
C ASP A 607 -25.41 -4.39 9.49
N SER A 608 -24.44 -5.09 8.93
CA SER A 608 -23.38 -5.77 9.69
C SER A 608 -22.12 -5.95 8.84
N GLY A 609 -20.98 -6.27 9.45
CA GLY A 609 -19.74 -6.58 8.70
C GLY A 609 -19.11 -5.39 7.99
N TRP A 610 -19.26 -4.18 8.54
CA TRP A 610 -18.79 -2.93 7.93
C TRP A 610 -17.26 -2.85 7.75
N ASP A 611 -16.49 -3.53 8.60
CA ASP A 611 -15.02 -3.55 8.51
C ASP A 611 -14.52 -4.16 7.19
N THR A 612 -15.29 -5.09 6.61
CA THR A 612 -15.00 -5.76 5.34
C THR A 612 -15.94 -5.35 4.20
N ALA A 613 -16.85 -4.41 4.43
CA ALA A 613 -17.79 -3.96 3.41
C ALA A 613 -17.05 -3.27 2.24
N PRO A 614 -17.46 -3.51 0.98
CA PRO A 614 -16.87 -2.85 -0.17
C PRO A 614 -17.17 -1.34 -0.16
N GLU A 615 -16.34 -0.59 -0.87
CA GLU A 615 -16.62 0.81 -1.19
C GLU A 615 -17.95 0.93 -1.93
N ALA A 616 -18.67 2.01 -1.66
CA ALA A 616 -19.95 2.28 -2.31
C ALA A 616 -19.73 2.58 -3.80
N ALA A 617 -20.46 1.89 -4.66
CA ALA A 617 -20.40 2.13 -6.10
C ALA A 617 -21.25 3.37 -6.42
N GLY A 618 -20.65 4.47 -6.86
CA GLY A 618 -21.36 5.71 -7.16
C GLY A 618 -20.42 6.90 -7.34
N SER A 619 -20.98 8.08 -7.63
CA SER A 619 -20.19 9.31 -7.69
C SER A 619 -19.94 9.85 -6.28
N ASN A 620 -18.83 10.56 -6.08
CA ASN A 620 -18.52 11.25 -4.83
C ASN A 620 -18.33 10.32 -3.60
N ALA A 621 -17.94 9.06 -3.81
CA ALA A 621 -17.72 8.10 -2.72
C ALA A 621 -16.61 8.50 -1.72
N ASP A 622 -15.73 9.44 -2.12
CA ASP A 622 -14.64 9.98 -1.28
C ASP A 622 -14.93 11.39 -0.74
N LEU A 623 -16.16 11.90 -0.91
CA LEU A 623 -16.59 13.22 -0.45
C LEU A 623 -17.52 13.12 0.76
N ASP A 624 -17.80 14.28 1.35
CA ASP A 624 -18.70 14.43 2.51
C ASP A 624 -20.15 14.03 2.17
N SER A 625 -20.58 14.22 0.92
CA SER A 625 -21.85 13.75 0.36
C SER A 625 -21.66 12.65 -0.69
N PHE A 626 -22.63 11.75 -0.83
CA PHE A 626 -22.62 10.64 -1.78
C PHE A 626 -23.92 10.54 -2.57
N ASP A 627 -23.84 10.30 -3.88
CA ASP A 627 -25.02 10.12 -4.76
C ASP A 627 -25.13 8.63 -5.17
N PRO A 628 -26.04 7.85 -4.55
CA PRO A 628 -26.17 6.44 -4.88
C PRO A 628 -26.72 6.23 -6.31
N PRO A 629 -26.30 5.16 -7.00
CA PRO A 629 -26.88 4.78 -8.28
C PRO A 629 -28.29 4.19 -8.12
N SER A 630 -28.95 3.88 -9.23
CA SER A 630 -30.24 3.18 -9.19
C SER A 630 -30.13 1.80 -8.53
N LEU A 631 -31.06 1.47 -7.63
CA LEU A 631 -31.02 0.22 -6.88
C LEU A 631 -32.17 -0.72 -7.23
N VAL A 632 -31.87 -2.02 -7.18
CA VAL A 632 -32.83 -3.12 -7.41
C VAL A 632 -33.14 -3.92 -6.15
N SER A 633 -32.36 -3.70 -5.08
CA SER A 633 -32.51 -4.35 -3.78
C SER A 633 -32.15 -3.39 -2.65
N THR A 634 -32.74 -3.59 -1.48
CA THR A 634 -32.41 -2.82 -0.27
C THR A 634 -30.90 -2.84 -0.01
N THR A 635 -30.32 -1.66 0.16
CA THR A 635 -28.87 -1.47 0.34
C THR A 635 -28.63 -0.55 1.52
N TYR A 636 -27.61 -0.87 2.31
CA TYR A 636 -27.19 -0.13 3.49
C TYR A 636 -25.93 0.66 3.16
N TYR A 637 -25.80 1.87 3.70
CA TYR A 637 -24.64 2.73 3.52
C TYR A 637 -24.11 3.23 4.88
N ARG A 638 -22.78 3.39 4.97
CA ARG A 638 -22.10 4.11 6.07
C ARG A 638 -20.98 4.98 5.53
N ARG A 639 -20.77 6.13 6.16
CA ARG A 639 -19.63 7.02 5.90
C ARG A 639 -18.55 6.80 6.94
N PHE A 640 -17.38 6.38 6.50
CA PHE A 640 -16.16 6.32 7.27
C PHE A 640 -15.43 7.65 7.14
N VAL A 641 -15.05 8.23 8.26
CA VAL A 641 -14.26 9.47 8.31
C VAL A 641 -12.95 9.18 9.00
N THR A 642 -11.85 9.50 8.33
CA THR A 642 -10.51 9.42 8.91
C THR A 642 -9.95 10.83 9.08
N SER A 643 -9.41 11.12 10.26
CA SER A 643 -8.71 12.37 10.55
C SER A 643 -7.51 12.08 11.43
N GLY A 644 -6.31 12.20 10.86
CA GLY A 644 -5.07 11.75 11.51
C GLY A 644 -5.11 10.25 11.83
N ARG A 645 -5.12 9.89 13.12
CA ARG A 645 -5.22 8.49 13.59
C ARG A 645 -6.61 8.10 14.08
N CYS A 646 -7.53 9.04 14.10
CA CYS A 646 -8.92 8.80 14.46
C CYS A 646 -9.72 8.29 13.25
N ILE A 647 -10.58 7.30 13.51
CA ILE A 647 -11.54 6.78 12.54
C ILE A 647 -12.92 6.83 13.20
N SER A 648 -13.91 7.37 12.50
CA SER A 648 -15.30 7.40 12.96
C SER A 648 -16.23 6.85 11.88
N GLN A 649 -17.25 6.13 12.31
CA GLN A 649 -18.30 5.60 11.44
C GLN A 649 -19.59 6.35 11.69
N SER A 650 -20.27 6.75 10.62
CA SER A 650 -21.61 7.32 10.76
C SER A 650 -22.61 6.23 11.19
N PRO A 651 -23.80 6.63 11.71
CA PRO A 651 -24.94 5.73 11.74
C PRO A 651 -25.22 5.15 10.34
N THR A 652 -25.85 3.97 10.30
CA THR A 652 -26.27 3.33 9.05
C THR A 652 -27.42 4.08 8.41
N VAL A 653 -27.34 4.27 7.09
CA VAL A 653 -28.46 4.75 6.26
C VAL A 653 -29.00 3.59 5.44
N THR A 654 -30.29 3.32 5.55
CA THR A 654 -30.98 2.24 4.84
C THR A 654 -31.78 2.79 3.66
N ILE A 655 -31.47 2.31 2.46
CA ILE A 655 -32.29 2.57 1.27
C ILE A 655 -33.15 1.34 1.00
N THR A 656 -34.43 1.42 1.36
CA THR A 656 -35.39 0.33 1.17
C THR A 656 -35.91 0.35 -0.26
N VAL A 657 -35.71 -0.75 -0.99
CA VAL A 657 -36.22 -0.89 -2.36
C VAL A 657 -37.50 -1.71 -2.35
N LEU A 658 -38.63 -1.08 -2.67
CA LEU A 658 -39.91 -1.76 -2.85
C LEU A 658 -39.91 -2.58 -4.15
N PRO A 659 -40.50 -3.80 -4.16
CA PRO A 659 -40.62 -4.60 -5.38
C PRO A 659 -41.34 -3.83 -6.51
N PRO A 660 -41.04 -4.13 -7.78
CA PRO A 660 -41.71 -3.49 -8.91
C PRO A 660 -43.21 -3.77 -8.91
N LEU A 661 -44.02 -2.76 -9.24
CA LEU A 661 -45.46 -2.92 -9.40
C LEU A 661 -45.77 -3.79 -10.63
N THR A 662 -46.54 -4.85 -10.43
CA THR A 662 -47.05 -5.78 -11.43
C THR A 662 -48.58 -5.87 -11.34
N GLY A 663 -49.25 -6.54 -12.28
CA GLY A 663 -50.70 -6.74 -12.20
C GLY A 663 -51.55 -5.50 -12.51
N ASN A 664 -50.98 -4.49 -13.18
CA ASN A 664 -51.73 -3.33 -13.67
C ASN A 664 -51.97 -3.37 -15.19
N ILE A 665 -51.90 -4.56 -15.78
CA ILE A 665 -52.14 -4.77 -17.20
C ILE A 665 -53.65 -4.97 -17.39
N SER A 666 -54.29 -4.03 -18.07
CA SER A 666 -55.68 -4.14 -18.50
C SER A 666 -55.74 -5.04 -19.76
N SER A 667 -55.81 -6.36 -19.59
CA SER A 667 -55.98 -7.29 -20.71
C SER A 667 -57.45 -7.37 -21.11
N ARG A 668 -57.98 -6.30 -21.69
CA ARG A 668 -59.31 -6.29 -22.28
C ARG A 668 -59.21 -5.82 -23.73
N PRO A 669 -59.83 -6.53 -24.69
CA PRO A 669 -59.87 -6.05 -26.06
C PRO A 669 -60.63 -4.72 -26.13
N ASP A 670 -60.23 -3.87 -27.07
CA ASP A 670 -60.97 -2.66 -27.41
C ASP A 670 -62.44 -3.00 -27.62
N SER A 671 -63.32 -2.18 -27.05
CA SER A 671 -64.75 -2.46 -27.02
C SER A 671 -65.47 -1.53 -27.97
N VAL A 672 -66.28 -2.12 -28.83
CA VAL A 672 -67.15 -1.40 -29.76
C VAL A 672 -68.60 -1.60 -29.33
N ILE A 673 -69.35 -0.52 -29.21
CA ILE A 673 -70.79 -0.52 -28.98
C ILE A 673 -71.51 0.33 -30.04
N CYS A 674 -72.84 0.22 -30.09
CA CYS A 674 -73.70 1.09 -30.87
C CYS A 674 -74.37 2.11 -29.95
N GLU A 675 -74.84 3.19 -30.55
CA GLU A 675 -75.77 4.13 -29.93
C GLU A 675 -76.92 3.42 -29.19
N GLY A 676 -77.13 3.80 -27.92
CA GLY A 676 -78.14 3.20 -27.02
C GLY A 676 -77.63 2.04 -26.16
N MET A 677 -76.41 1.53 -26.39
CA MET A 677 -75.77 0.53 -25.53
C MET A 677 -74.85 1.16 -24.47
N ILE A 678 -74.48 0.38 -23.46
CA ILE A 678 -73.51 0.75 -22.41
C ILE A 678 -72.22 -0.07 -22.53
N PHE A 679 -71.08 0.51 -22.15
CA PHE A 679 -69.82 -0.24 -22.03
C PHE A 679 -69.81 -1.05 -20.73
N ASN A 680 -69.22 -2.24 -20.75
CA ASN A 680 -68.95 -2.98 -19.51
C ASN A 680 -67.89 -2.26 -18.68
N THR A 681 -68.00 -2.35 -17.35
CA THR A 681 -67.01 -1.89 -16.36
C THR A 681 -65.57 -2.27 -16.76
N LEU A 682 -64.67 -1.30 -16.79
CA LEU A 682 -63.25 -1.52 -16.99
C LEU A 682 -62.62 -2.02 -15.70
N GLY A 683 -61.79 -3.05 -15.82
CA GLY A 683 -61.00 -3.59 -14.72
C GLY A 683 -59.67 -4.10 -15.26
N ALA A 684 -58.75 -4.36 -14.35
CA ALA A 684 -57.47 -5.00 -14.65
C ALA A 684 -57.13 -5.99 -13.55
N SER A 685 -56.02 -6.71 -13.70
CA SER A 685 -55.51 -7.60 -12.66
C SER A 685 -55.32 -6.86 -11.32
N LEU A 686 -55.28 -7.64 -10.24
CA LEU A 686 -54.91 -7.13 -8.91
C LEU A 686 -53.42 -6.75 -8.94
N PRO A 687 -53.06 -5.54 -8.50
CA PRO A 687 -51.65 -5.17 -8.38
C PRO A 687 -50.91 -6.06 -7.38
N ALA A 688 -49.64 -6.31 -7.66
CA ALA A 688 -48.69 -6.93 -6.75
C ALA A 688 -47.38 -6.12 -6.73
N GLY A 689 -46.59 -6.26 -5.66
CA GLY A 689 -45.36 -5.49 -5.45
C GLY A 689 -45.60 -4.18 -4.70
N GLY A 690 -44.68 -3.22 -4.83
CA GLY A 690 -44.73 -1.98 -4.05
C GLY A 690 -44.72 -2.25 -2.53
N SER A 691 -45.50 -1.47 -1.79
CA SER A 691 -45.68 -1.65 -0.34
C SER A 691 -46.78 -2.65 0.04
N GLY A 692 -47.48 -3.23 -0.95
CA GLY A 692 -48.70 -4.03 -0.72
C GLY A 692 -49.97 -3.20 -0.50
N SER A 693 -49.87 -1.89 -0.34
CA SER A 693 -51.00 -0.95 -0.35
C SER A 693 -51.03 -0.18 -1.67
N TYR A 694 -52.21 -0.02 -2.26
CA TYR A 694 -52.37 0.55 -3.60
C TYR A 694 -53.45 1.62 -3.65
N THR A 695 -53.15 2.73 -4.32
CA THR A 695 -54.14 3.72 -4.74
C THR A 695 -54.23 3.70 -6.27
N TYR A 696 -55.42 4.03 -6.79
CA TYR A 696 -55.73 3.94 -8.22
C TYR A 696 -56.07 5.32 -8.77
N LEU A 697 -55.72 5.56 -10.02
CA LEU A 697 -56.20 6.71 -10.79
C LEU A 697 -56.48 6.28 -12.22
N TRP A 698 -57.75 6.28 -12.60
CA TRP A 698 -58.19 6.13 -13.98
C TRP A 698 -58.06 7.46 -14.71
N GLN A 699 -57.47 7.38 -15.89
CA GLN A 699 -57.29 8.51 -16.79
C GLN A 699 -57.96 8.23 -18.12
N ASP A 700 -58.43 9.28 -18.77
CA ASP A 700 -58.93 9.24 -20.14
C ASP A 700 -58.08 10.08 -21.08
N SER A 701 -58.25 9.83 -22.38
CA SER A 701 -57.59 10.55 -23.45
C SER A 701 -58.40 10.48 -24.74
N ILE A 702 -58.37 11.55 -25.53
CA ILE A 702 -59.02 11.60 -26.87
C ILE A 702 -58.06 11.12 -27.96
N ASP A 703 -56.75 11.32 -27.77
CA ASP A 703 -55.69 11.04 -28.75
C ASP A 703 -54.82 9.82 -28.39
N GLY A 704 -55.02 9.25 -27.19
CA GLY A 704 -54.22 8.16 -26.64
C GLY A 704 -52.86 8.60 -26.10
N SER A 705 -52.55 9.91 -26.10
CA SER A 705 -51.23 10.44 -25.75
C SER A 705 -51.27 11.49 -24.63
N THR A 706 -52.29 12.34 -24.63
CA THR A 706 -52.52 13.36 -23.59
C THR A 706 -53.58 12.86 -22.63
N TRP A 707 -53.24 12.76 -21.35
CA TRP A 707 -54.04 12.08 -20.34
C TRP A 707 -54.50 13.02 -19.24
N GLN A 708 -55.76 12.91 -18.86
CA GLN A 708 -56.38 13.64 -17.75
C GLN A 708 -57.15 12.66 -16.85
N PRO A 709 -57.47 13.03 -15.59
CA PRO A 709 -58.31 12.20 -14.73
C PRO A 709 -59.65 11.89 -15.42
N ALA A 710 -60.04 10.62 -15.46
CA ALA A 710 -61.31 10.23 -16.06
C ALA A 710 -62.50 10.81 -15.26
N PRO A 711 -63.60 11.22 -15.90
CA PRO A 711 -64.77 11.76 -15.21
C PRO A 711 -65.44 10.72 -14.32
N GLY A 712 -66.12 11.17 -13.27
CA GLY A 712 -66.76 10.30 -12.29
C GLY A 712 -65.79 9.75 -11.25
N VAL A 713 -66.13 8.59 -10.68
CA VAL A 713 -65.31 7.94 -9.63
C VAL A 713 -64.13 7.22 -10.30
N ASN A 714 -62.95 7.85 -10.27
CA ASN A 714 -61.77 7.39 -11.00
C ASN A 714 -60.66 6.82 -10.09
N ASN A 715 -60.93 6.61 -8.80
CA ASN A 715 -59.95 6.19 -7.80
C ASN A 715 -60.19 4.76 -7.26
N LEU A 716 -61.07 4.00 -7.89
CA LEU A 716 -61.35 2.61 -7.53
C LEU A 716 -60.56 1.64 -8.41
N GLN A 717 -60.51 0.37 -7.99
CA GLN A 717 -59.84 -0.70 -8.74
C GLN A 717 -60.44 -0.90 -10.15
N VAL A 718 -61.75 -0.69 -10.27
CA VAL A 718 -62.54 -0.74 -11.50
C VAL A 718 -63.05 0.66 -11.87
N TYR A 719 -63.47 0.84 -13.12
CA TYR A 719 -64.02 2.10 -13.61
C TYR A 719 -65.17 1.85 -14.57
N ASP A 720 -66.29 2.53 -14.36
CA ASP A 720 -67.45 2.47 -15.25
C ASP A 720 -67.40 3.66 -16.24
N PRO A 721 -67.15 3.42 -17.54
CA PRO A 721 -67.12 4.50 -18.53
C PRO A 721 -68.51 5.09 -18.71
N ASP A 722 -68.63 6.40 -18.50
CA ASP A 722 -69.83 7.13 -18.86
C ASP A 722 -70.00 7.12 -20.38
N THR A 723 -71.10 6.57 -20.89
CA THR A 723 -71.37 6.55 -22.34
C THR A 723 -71.78 7.90 -22.90
N ALA A 724 -72.21 8.84 -22.06
CA ALA A 724 -72.61 10.18 -22.49
C ALA A 724 -71.44 10.97 -23.08
N VAL A 725 -70.20 10.71 -22.63
CA VAL A 725 -69.00 11.40 -23.15
C VAL A 725 -68.69 11.05 -24.61
N PHE A 726 -69.32 10.01 -25.17
CA PHE A 726 -69.21 9.61 -26.57
C PHE A 726 -70.29 10.25 -27.47
N ALA A 727 -71.09 11.18 -26.96
CA ALA A 727 -72.08 11.90 -27.76
C ALA A 727 -71.43 12.85 -28.78
N SER A 728 -70.22 13.35 -28.49
CA SER A 728 -69.48 14.31 -29.34
C SER A 728 -68.20 13.73 -29.96
N VAL A 729 -67.80 12.51 -29.58
CA VAL A 729 -66.60 11.83 -30.09
C VAL A 729 -66.86 10.32 -30.22
N GLU A 730 -66.43 9.71 -31.32
CA GLU A 730 -66.65 8.27 -31.56
C GLU A 730 -65.70 7.38 -30.76
N ASN A 731 -64.49 7.88 -30.45
CA ASN A 731 -63.41 7.12 -29.83
C ASN A 731 -62.88 7.81 -28.58
N ARG A 732 -62.52 7.01 -27.58
CA ARG A 732 -61.87 7.47 -26.35
C ARG A 732 -60.98 6.39 -25.76
N TYR A 733 -59.85 6.78 -25.20
CA TYR A 733 -58.88 5.88 -24.58
C TYR A 733 -58.93 6.00 -23.07
N TYR A 734 -58.77 4.87 -22.37
CA TYR A 734 -58.71 4.83 -20.91
C TYR A 734 -57.47 4.06 -20.45
N ARG A 735 -56.85 4.50 -19.36
CA ARG A 735 -55.75 3.77 -18.68
C ARG A 735 -55.86 3.90 -17.17
N ARG A 736 -55.26 2.96 -16.44
CA ARG A 736 -55.18 2.98 -14.97
C ARG A 736 -53.74 3.20 -14.52
N ILE A 737 -53.54 4.16 -13.62
CA ILE A 737 -52.32 4.34 -12.86
C ILE A 737 -52.50 3.67 -11.50
N VAL A 738 -51.52 2.85 -11.11
CA VAL A 738 -51.40 2.29 -9.76
C VAL A 738 -50.23 2.96 -9.08
N LEU A 739 -50.47 3.44 -7.86
CA LEU A 739 -49.47 4.07 -7.00
C LEU A 739 -49.32 3.23 -5.73
N SER A 740 -48.10 3.17 -5.17
CA SER A 740 -47.80 2.43 -3.94
C SER A 740 -46.57 2.97 -3.24
N GLY A 741 -46.50 2.73 -1.93
CA GLY A 741 -45.40 3.18 -1.08
C GLY A 741 -45.62 4.61 -0.56
N PRO A 742 -44.77 5.06 0.36
CA PRO A 742 -44.83 6.44 0.87
C PRO A 742 -44.69 7.42 -0.29
N ASP A 743 -45.49 8.50 -0.24
CA ASP A 743 -45.53 9.57 -1.25
C ASP A 743 -45.67 9.07 -2.70
N ASP A 744 -46.36 7.94 -2.90
CA ASP A 744 -46.62 7.33 -4.20
C ASP A 744 -45.35 7.00 -5.01
N VAL A 745 -44.25 6.67 -4.32
CA VAL A 745 -42.92 6.47 -4.92
C VAL A 745 -42.88 5.37 -6.01
N CYS A 746 -43.69 4.32 -5.88
CA CYS A 746 -43.90 3.35 -6.93
C CYS A 746 -45.10 3.74 -7.79
N LYS A 747 -44.87 3.95 -9.10
CA LYS A 747 -45.91 4.27 -10.07
C LYS A 747 -45.85 3.33 -11.27
N ASN A 748 -47.00 2.75 -11.63
CA ASN A 748 -47.14 1.95 -12.84
C ASN A 748 -48.38 2.42 -13.63
N SER A 749 -48.22 2.65 -14.94
CA SER A 749 -49.33 3.02 -15.83
C SER A 749 -49.66 1.85 -16.76
N SER A 750 -50.94 1.50 -16.88
CA SER A 750 -51.40 0.45 -17.78
C SER A 750 -51.26 0.87 -19.25
N SER A 751 -51.27 -0.12 -20.15
CA SER A 751 -51.55 0.15 -21.56
C SER A 751 -52.93 0.80 -21.72
N PRO A 752 -53.11 1.69 -22.73
CA PRO A 752 -54.42 2.25 -23.08
C PRO A 752 -55.39 1.17 -23.57
N ILE A 753 -56.68 1.31 -23.25
CA ILE A 753 -57.79 0.58 -23.88
C ILE A 753 -58.60 1.57 -24.72
N GLY A 754 -58.87 1.24 -25.99
CA GLY A 754 -59.74 2.00 -26.88
C GLY A 754 -61.20 1.58 -26.71
N LEU A 755 -62.09 2.57 -26.56
CA LEU A 755 -63.53 2.40 -26.59
C LEU A 755 -64.10 3.16 -27.77
N THR A 756 -64.97 2.52 -28.55
CA THR A 756 -65.64 3.10 -29.72
C THR A 756 -67.15 2.97 -29.59
N ARG A 757 -67.87 4.09 -29.75
CA ARG A 757 -69.33 4.11 -29.87
C ARG A 757 -69.70 4.57 -31.27
N TYR A 758 -70.20 3.66 -32.09
CA TYR A 758 -70.74 4.02 -33.39
C TYR A 758 -72.14 4.62 -33.28
N SER A 759 -72.47 5.56 -34.16
CA SER A 759 -73.83 6.08 -34.29
C SER A 759 -74.82 4.97 -34.71
N GLY A 760 -76.11 5.13 -34.38
CA GLY A 760 -77.14 4.19 -34.84
C GLY A 760 -77.24 4.15 -36.38
N ILE A 761 -77.71 3.03 -36.93
CA ILE A 761 -78.03 2.93 -38.36
C ILE A 761 -79.32 3.73 -38.62
N ARG A 762 -79.30 4.60 -39.62
CA ARG A 762 -80.44 5.44 -40.03
C ARG A 762 -80.67 5.27 -41.54
N GLU A 763 -81.79 5.79 -42.03
CA GLU A 763 -82.18 5.70 -43.43
C GLU A 763 -82.26 4.25 -43.94
N ASN A 764 -82.82 3.33 -43.16
CA ASN A 764 -83.13 1.97 -43.60
C ASN A 764 -84.59 1.87 -44.10
N THR A 765 -84.85 2.44 -45.28
CA THR A 765 -86.17 2.44 -45.90
C THR A 765 -86.26 1.42 -47.03
N ILE A 766 -87.47 0.96 -47.32
CA ILE A 766 -87.78 0.05 -48.42
C ILE A 766 -88.92 0.63 -49.26
N SER A 767 -88.92 0.35 -50.56
CA SER A 767 -89.94 0.85 -51.49
C SER A 767 -91.35 0.39 -51.11
N THR A 768 -92.36 1.19 -51.50
CA THR A 768 -93.77 0.81 -51.36
C THR A 768 -94.07 -0.45 -52.19
N GLY A 769 -94.80 -1.39 -51.63
CA GLY A 769 -95.19 -2.62 -52.33
C GLY A 769 -96.19 -2.35 -53.45
N ALA A 770 -96.12 -3.17 -54.50
CA ALA A 770 -97.03 -3.08 -55.65
C ALA A 770 -98.34 -3.82 -55.39
N THR A 771 -99.36 -3.50 -56.18
CA THR A 771 -100.56 -4.34 -56.31
C THR A 771 -100.45 -5.13 -57.60
N ILE A 772 -100.62 -6.45 -57.53
CA ILE A 772 -100.41 -7.39 -58.63
C ILE A 772 -101.59 -8.36 -58.76
N CYS A 773 -101.69 -9.05 -59.89
CA CYS A 773 -102.64 -10.15 -60.07
C CYS A 773 -102.07 -11.47 -59.52
N ALA A 774 -102.93 -12.34 -58.99
CA ALA A 774 -102.52 -13.67 -58.52
C ALA A 774 -101.74 -14.44 -59.59
N GLY A 775 -100.61 -15.04 -59.19
CA GLY A 775 -99.72 -15.82 -60.06
C GLY A 775 -98.64 -14.99 -60.78
N THR A 776 -98.57 -13.68 -60.57
CA THR A 776 -97.53 -12.81 -61.17
C THR A 776 -96.45 -12.43 -60.14
N ALA A 777 -95.23 -12.15 -60.60
CA ALA A 777 -94.14 -11.66 -59.75
C ALA A 777 -94.20 -10.13 -59.62
N PRO A 778 -94.08 -9.58 -58.39
CA PRO A 778 -94.06 -8.13 -58.19
C PRO A 778 -92.73 -7.51 -58.62
N PRO A 779 -92.69 -6.19 -58.88
CA PRO A 779 -91.44 -5.45 -59.01
C PRO A 779 -90.53 -5.65 -57.79
N ALA A 780 -89.21 -5.58 -58.02
CA ALA A 780 -88.24 -5.69 -56.94
C ALA A 780 -88.45 -4.60 -55.88
N LEU A 781 -88.40 -5.01 -54.61
CA LEU A 781 -88.38 -4.08 -53.48
C LEU A 781 -86.98 -3.48 -53.40
N THR A 782 -86.87 -2.18 -53.64
CA THR A 782 -85.61 -1.44 -53.53
C THR A 782 -85.45 -0.90 -52.12
N GLY A 783 -84.29 -1.10 -51.52
CA GLY A 783 -83.97 -0.50 -50.22
C GLY A 783 -83.00 0.67 -50.37
N SER A 784 -83.04 1.64 -49.47
CA SER A 784 -82.08 2.76 -49.43
C SER A 784 -80.66 2.30 -49.03
N THR A 785 -79.66 3.14 -49.31
CA THR A 785 -78.32 3.01 -48.71
C THR A 785 -78.37 3.53 -47.27
N PRO A 786 -78.09 2.70 -46.25
CA PRO A 786 -78.11 3.14 -44.85
C PRO A 786 -76.99 4.15 -44.53
N LEU A 787 -77.21 4.97 -43.50
CA LEU A 787 -76.23 5.91 -42.95
C LEU A 787 -75.90 5.57 -41.48
N GLY A 788 -74.75 6.02 -40.98
CA GLY A 788 -74.28 5.75 -39.60
C GLY A 788 -73.54 4.41 -39.44
N ALA A 789 -73.25 3.98 -38.21
CA ALA A 789 -72.46 2.78 -37.95
C ALA A 789 -71.08 2.73 -38.65
N ALA A 790 -70.44 1.55 -38.72
CA ALA A 790 -69.05 1.38 -39.18
C ALA A 790 -68.87 1.32 -40.72
N GLY A 791 -69.80 1.89 -41.49
CA GLY A 791 -69.73 2.02 -42.96
C GLY A 791 -69.91 0.75 -43.80
N THR A 792 -69.67 -0.46 -43.25
CA THR A 792 -69.94 -1.74 -43.95
C THR A 792 -71.27 -2.31 -43.49
N TYR A 793 -72.23 -2.47 -44.39
CA TYR A 793 -73.59 -2.96 -44.08
C TYR A 793 -73.86 -4.35 -44.66
N THR A 794 -74.62 -5.15 -43.91
CA THR A 794 -75.19 -6.42 -44.34
C THR A 794 -76.71 -6.33 -44.29
N TYR A 795 -77.37 -6.94 -45.27
CA TYR A 795 -78.82 -6.82 -45.48
C TYR A 795 -79.49 -8.18 -45.31
N LEU A 796 -80.63 -8.21 -44.63
CA LEU A 796 -81.44 -9.41 -44.44
C LEU A 796 -82.91 -9.07 -44.72
N TRP A 797 -83.46 -9.66 -45.77
CA TRP A 797 -84.85 -9.50 -46.16
C TRP A 797 -85.71 -10.59 -45.55
N GLN A 798 -86.84 -10.18 -44.99
CA GLN A 798 -87.83 -11.05 -44.39
C GLN A 798 -89.21 -10.81 -44.97
N ASP A 799 -90.04 -11.85 -44.99
CA ASP A 799 -91.43 -11.79 -45.39
C ASP A 799 -92.37 -12.36 -44.32
N SER A 800 -93.67 -12.08 -44.44
CA SER A 800 -94.71 -12.56 -43.55
C SER A 800 -96.04 -12.63 -44.27
N SER A 801 -96.87 -13.63 -43.96
CA SER A 801 -98.25 -13.76 -44.45
C SER A 801 -99.28 -13.04 -43.58
N SER A 802 -98.86 -12.43 -42.47
CA SER A 802 -99.78 -11.75 -41.51
C SER A 802 -99.16 -10.55 -40.79
N ALA A 803 -97.97 -10.11 -41.19
CA ALA A 803 -97.14 -9.09 -40.51
C ALA A 803 -96.74 -9.41 -39.05
N ALA A 804 -97.00 -10.63 -38.55
CA ALA A 804 -96.66 -11.03 -37.19
C ALA A 804 -95.42 -11.94 -37.11
N THR A 805 -95.39 -13.00 -37.93
CA THR A 805 -94.30 -13.99 -37.94
C THR A 805 -93.45 -13.80 -39.18
N TRP A 806 -92.15 -13.56 -39.01
CA TRP A 806 -91.26 -13.17 -40.09
C TRP A 806 -90.29 -14.28 -40.47
N THR A 807 -90.24 -14.62 -41.75
CA THR A 807 -89.34 -15.65 -42.31
C THR A 807 -88.27 -15.00 -43.16
N THR A 808 -87.02 -15.47 -43.04
CA THR A 808 -85.91 -14.95 -43.82
C THR A 808 -85.94 -15.47 -45.26
N ARG A 809 -85.77 -14.57 -46.24
CA ARG A 809 -85.81 -14.92 -47.68
C ARG A 809 -84.52 -14.65 -48.43
N SER A 810 -83.78 -13.59 -48.10
CA SER A 810 -82.48 -13.29 -48.72
C SER A 810 -81.56 -12.58 -47.73
N SER A 811 -80.26 -12.87 -47.80
CA SER A 811 -79.20 -12.21 -47.04
C SER A 811 -78.20 -11.44 -47.93
N ALA A 812 -78.49 -11.27 -49.22
CA ALA A 812 -77.53 -10.74 -50.18
C ALA A 812 -78.19 -9.79 -51.18
N GLY A 813 -78.34 -8.52 -50.77
CA GLY A 813 -78.70 -7.44 -51.68
C GLY A 813 -79.34 -6.25 -50.98
N LEU A 814 -78.96 -5.04 -51.43
CA LEU A 814 -79.62 -3.79 -51.06
C LEU A 814 -81.11 -3.78 -51.48
N SER A 815 -81.45 -4.51 -52.54
CA SER A 815 -82.81 -4.75 -53.05
C SER A 815 -83.17 -6.25 -53.03
N TYR A 816 -84.46 -6.58 -53.02
CA TYR A 816 -84.97 -7.95 -53.05
C TYR A 816 -86.09 -8.11 -54.07
N SER A 817 -86.01 -9.13 -54.93
CA SER A 817 -87.05 -9.47 -55.92
C SER A 817 -87.91 -10.62 -55.41
N PRO A 818 -89.18 -10.37 -55.02
CA PRO A 818 -90.04 -11.45 -54.57
C PRO A 818 -90.45 -12.39 -55.71
N PRO A 819 -90.70 -13.69 -55.43
CA PRO A 819 -91.26 -14.61 -56.42
C PRO A 819 -92.72 -14.28 -56.73
N ALA A 820 -93.32 -14.99 -57.70
CA ALA A 820 -94.74 -14.89 -57.99
C ALA A 820 -95.61 -15.24 -56.77
N LEU A 821 -96.66 -14.43 -56.52
CA LEU A 821 -97.49 -14.54 -55.32
C LEU A 821 -98.95 -14.86 -55.67
N ASN A 822 -99.58 -15.69 -54.84
CA ASN A 822 -101.02 -15.99 -54.91
C ASN A 822 -101.84 -15.25 -53.84
N ASP A 823 -101.19 -14.84 -52.74
CA ASP A 823 -101.79 -14.10 -51.63
C ASP A 823 -100.92 -12.88 -51.27
N SER A 824 -101.49 -11.90 -50.58
CA SER A 824 -100.77 -10.69 -50.15
C SER A 824 -99.69 -11.04 -49.12
N VAL A 825 -98.48 -10.49 -49.30
CA VAL A 825 -97.31 -10.77 -48.44
C VAL A 825 -96.68 -9.46 -47.98
N TRP A 826 -96.30 -9.41 -46.70
CA TRP A 826 -95.58 -8.29 -46.08
C TRP A 826 -94.09 -8.55 -46.12
N TYR A 827 -93.29 -7.51 -46.34
CA TYR A 827 -91.84 -7.56 -46.38
C TYR A 827 -91.21 -6.51 -45.45
N ARG A 828 -90.03 -6.83 -44.90
CA ARG A 828 -89.17 -5.90 -44.18
C ARG A 828 -87.69 -6.21 -44.40
N ARG A 829 -86.81 -5.24 -44.15
CA ARG A 829 -85.36 -5.34 -44.29
C ARG A 829 -84.65 -5.03 -42.97
N ILE A 830 -83.77 -5.93 -42.54
CA ILE A 830 -82.87 -5.71 -41.39
C ILE A 830 -81.47 -5.37 -41.93
N VAL A 831 -80.92 -4.26 -41.48
CA VAL A 831 -79.55 -3.82 -41.79
C VAL A 831 -78.69 -4.03 -40.55
N ARG A 832 -77.50 -4.63 -40.72
CA ARG A 832 -76.50 -4.76 -39.65
C ARG A 832 -75.15 -4.21 -40.08
N SER A 833 -74.49 -3.48 -39.18
CA SER A 833 -73.12 -2.99 -39.34
C SER A 833 -72.42 -2.97 -37.98
N SER A 834 -71.27 -3.64 -37.86
CA SER A 834 -70.59 -3.83 -36.57
C SER A 834 -71.54 -4.38 -35.50
N LYS A 835 -71.73 -3.69 -34.37
CA LYS A 835 -72.69 -4.02 -33.31
C LYS A 835 -74.05 -3.35 -33.48
N CYS A 836 -74.24 -2.51 -34.51
CA CYS A 836 -75.51 -1.85 -34.80
C CYS A 836 -76.41 -2.72 -35.66
N SER A 837 -77.71 -2.73 -35.36
CA SER A 837 -78.76 -3.35 -36.17
C SER A 837 -79.97 -2.43 -36.21
N ASP A 838 -80.59 -2.33 -37.38
CA ASP A 838 -81.83 -1.58 -37.56
C ASP A 838 -82.80 -2.37 -38.45
N THR A 839 -84.11 -2.22 -38.22
CA THR A 839 -85.16 -2.91 -38.97
C THR A 839 -86.05 -1.88 -39.64
N SER A 840 -86.25 -2.02 -40.96
CA SER A 840 -87.08 -1.11 -41.72
C SER A 840 -88.55 -1.21 -41.32
N GLU A 841 -89.29 -0.16 -41.64
CA GLU A 841 -90.76 -0.24 -41.69
C GLU A 841 -91.23 -1.35 -42.64
N ILE A 842 -92.44 -1.86 -42.41
CA ILE A 842 -93.04 -2.95 -43.18
C ILE A 842 -93.71 -2.43 -44.47
N THR A 843 -93.61 -3.18 -45.56
CA THR A 843 -94.30 -2.90 -46.83
C THR A 843 -95.13 -4.09 -47.26
N ILE A 844 -96.27 -3.89 -47.91
CA ILE A 844 -97.17 -4.98 -48.34
C ILE A 844 -97.28 -5.02 -49.87
N VAL A 845 -97.07 -6.20 -50.46
CA VAL A 845 -97.45 -6.48 -51.84
C VAL A 845 -98.86 -7.06 -51.82
N LYS A 846 -99.81 -6.37 -52.44
CA LYS A 846 -101.22 -6.78 -52.47
C LYS A 846 -101.51 -7.61 -53.72
N VAL A 847 -102.25 -8.71 -53.56
CA VAL A 847 -102.61 -9.61 -54.67
C VAL A 847 -104.11 -9.58 -54.92
N HIS A 848 -104.52 -9.33 -56.17
CA HIS A 848 -105.92 -9.40 -56.63
C HIS A 848 -106.36 -10.84 -56.91
N SER A 849 -107.56 -11.21 -56.46
CA SER A 849 -108.21 -12.49 -56.77
C SER A 849 -108.75 -12.54 -58.21
N PRO A 850 -108.76 -13.73 -58.89
CA PRO A 850 -109.29 -13.88 -60.26
C PRO A 850 -110.80 -13.56 -60.40
N VAL A 851 -111.25 -13.15 -61.60
CA VAL A 851 -112.68 -12.86 -61.91
C VAL A 851 -113.39 -14.11 -62.48
N ALA A 852 -114.61 -14.43 -62.03
CA ALA A 852 -115.40 -15.59 -62.44
C ALA A 852 -116.89 -15.24 -62.78
N GLY A 853 -117.54 -16.05 -63.63
CA GLY A 853 -119.00 -15.97 -63.89
C GLY A 853 -119.48 -15.11 -65.07
N ASN A 854 -118.64 -14.83 -66.07
CA ASN A 854 -119.00 -14.02 -67.24
C ASN A 854 -119.68 -14.85 -68.37
N VAL A 855 -121.01 -15.06 -68.30
CA VAL A 855 -121.80 -15.90 -69.25
C VAL A 855 -123.08 -15.18 -69.74
N ILE A 856 -123.49 -15.36 -71.02
CA ILE A 856 -124.64 -14.69 -71.69
C ILE A 856 -125.75 -15.68 -72.17
N GLY A 857 -127.03 -15.28 -72.17
CA GLY A 857 -128.19 -16.10 -72.61
C GLY A 857 -129.47 -15.33 -72.98
N PHE A 858 -130.55 -16.02 -73.40
CA PHE A 858 -131.87 -15.41 -73.75
C PHE A 858 -132.84 -15.43 -72.57
N MET A 859 -133.80 -14.48 -72.47
CA MET A 859 -134.77 -14.40 -71.36
C MET A 859 -135.97 -15.38 -71.52
N PRO A 860 -136.58 -15.91 -70.43
CA PRO A 860 -137.63 -16.94 -70.51
C PRO A 860 -139.04 -16.35 -70.70
N GLY A 861 -139.82 -16.81 -71.70
CA GLY A 861 -141.24 -16.43 -71.83
C GLY A 861 -142.00 -16.78 -73.12
N SER A 862 -141.32 -17.03 -74.25
CA SER A 862 -141.92 -17.51 -75.51
C SER A 862 -140.93 -18.45 -76.21
N GLY A 863 -141.42 -19.46 -76.92
CA GLY A 863 -140.63 -20.58 -77.46
C GLY A 863 -139.44 -20.18 -78.35
N ALA A 864 -138.51 -21.11 -78.52
CA ALA A 864 -137.25 -20.89 -79.23
C ALA A 864 -137.42 -20.33 -80.66
N ASP A 865 -137.12 -19.05 -80.83
CA ASP A 865 -137.04 -18.39 -82.13
C ASP A 865 -135.62 -18.49 -82.72
N THR A 866 -135.25 -19.68 -83.19
CA THR A 866 -134.30 -19.78 -84.32
C THR A 866 -135.01 -19.90 -85.67
N THR A 867 -136.34 -19.76 -85.70
CA THR A 867 -137.12 -19.69 -86.95
C THR A 867 -138.22 -18.63 -86.85
N ILE A 868 -137.89 -17.39 -87.21
CA ILE A 868 -138.87 -16.29 -87.35
C ILE A 868 -139.28 -16.10 -88.82
N CYS A 869 -140.56 -15.79 -89.06
CA CYS A 869 -141.07 -15.42 -90.40
C CYS A 869 -140.63 -14.00 -90.80
N SER A 870 -140.56 -13.73 -92.11
CA SER A 870 -140.20 -12.40 -92.64
C SER A 870 -141.14 -11.31 -92.09
N GLY A 871 -140.57 -10.35 -91.34
CA GLY A 871 -141.28 -9.23 -90.72
C GLY A 871 -141.30 -9.21 -89.18
N SER A 872 -140.83 -10.26 -88.50
CA SER A 872 -140.81 -10.34 -87.03
C SER A 872 -139.46 -9.91 -86.41
N VAL A 873 -139.51 -9.33 -85.20
CA VAL A 873 -138.35 -8.86 -84.42
C VAL A 873 -137.95 -9.93 -83.37
N PRO A 874 -136.67 -10.37 -83.26
CA PRO A 874 -136.21 -11.36 -82.28
C PRO A 874 -136.19 -10.87 -80.81
N ASP A 875 -136.21 -11.82 -79.87
CA ASP A 875 -136.08 -11.57 -78.42
C ASP A 875 -134.70 -10.99 -78.01
N ILE A 876 -134.69 -10.23 -76.91
CA ILE A 876 -133.50 -9.57 -76.34
C ILE A 876 -132.53 -10.60 -75.71
N ILE A 877 -131.23 -10.49 -76.02
CA ILE A 877 -130.13 -11.19 -75.34
C ILE A 877 -129.69 -10.39 -74.10
N ALA A 878 -129.56 -11.05 -72.94
CA ALA A 878 -129.05 -10.43 -71.71
C ALA A 878 -128.09 -11.36 -70.94
N GLY A 879 -127.22 -10.79 -70.10
CA GLY A 879 -126.35 -11.58 -69.21
C GLY A 879 -127.18 -12.34 -68.17
N THR A 880 -126.95 -13.64 -68.01
CA THR A 880 -127.79 -14.52 -67.18
C THR A 880 -127.16 -14.93 -65.84
N GLY A 881 -126.03 -14.32 -65.45
CA GLY A 881 -125.34 -14.63 -64.18
C GLY A 881 -124.74 -13.41 -63.48
N SER A 882 -124.65 -13.50 -62.15
CA SER A 882 -124.00 -12.50 -61.29
C SER A 882 -122.47 -12.64 -61.37
N LEU A 883 -121.75 -11.58 -61.75
CA LEU A 883 -120.28 -11.54 -61.68
C LEU A 883 -119.80 -11.69 -60.23
N SER A 884 -118.75 -12.48 -60.01
CA SER A 884 -118.05 -12.56 -58.73
C SER A 884 -116.54 -12.62 -58.92
N GLY A 885 -115.78 -12.15 -57.92
CA GLY A 885 -114.34 -11.93 -58.02
C GLY A 885 -113.99 -10.45 -58.26
N GLY A 886 -112.69 -10.13 -58.23
CA GLY A 886 -112.19 -8.76 -58.08
C GLY A 886 -112.28 -8.26 -56.63
N THR A 887 -111.32 -7.43 -56.20
CA THR A 887 -111.23 -7.00 -54.78
C THR A 887 -111.86 -5.63 -54.51
N GLY A 888 -112.54 -5.01 -55.49
CA GLY A 888 -113.22 -3.72 -55.32
C GLY A 888 -112.30 -2.52 -55.07
N ILE A 889 -111.00 -2.64 -55.34
CA ILE A 889 -110.01 -1.56 -55.26
C ILE A 889 -109.84 -0.98 -56.66
N SER A 890 -109.91 0.36 -56.82
CA SER A 890 -109.71 1.01 -58.12
C SER A 890 -108.31 0.74 -58.66
N GLY A 891 -108.21 0.32 -59.92
CA GLY A 891 -106.94 0.15 -60.63
C GLY A 891 -106.22 1.45 -60.87
#